data_AF-A0A970NAW3-F1
#
_entry.id   AF-A0A970NAW3-F1
#
_cell.length_a   1.000
_cell.length_b   1.000
_cell.length_c   1.000
_cell.angle_alpha   90.00
_cell.angle_beta   90.00
_cell.angle_gamma   90.00
#
_symmetry.space_group_name_H-M   'P 1'
#
loop_
_entity.id
_entity.type
_entity.pdbx_description
1 polymer ?
#
loop_
_entity_poly.entity_id
_entity_poly.type
_entity_poly.pdbx_seq_one_letter_code
_entity_poly.pdbx_strand_id
1 'polypeptide(L)'
;MGAVDNLFAARKSMDEICIVPDKIISVYSLEKHIWADSNSVEARKGRLPEEQTVKEFQIGPVRSFLNDILAKIAAPYKPEKKDHPIGQGYWIQAEFGSGKSHLLSFLAALSLGNEQVWQLVQAKETAAGQGKRESIYQFWEGMRSKSAGAKKGIFVVARTLVGSGGGAVGLSDKGKRLSEYILESVKDQLLIETGKNLSLYPAELLADRFISVDLDRYRKDLKKFLKDPAYFAEDAFEDVEDFIKSIQQNKTPEYKRSAGNKLWRFYNEYLKVQPQIPAENEDILKHVVETILGEGYAGVLLILDEISLFMKDRDEDQRVDDEKTLVVLANRLAKVHNLPIWTVCAAQQAIEAKPGLGVKNIIADDRLKLVPLLQNSKDYYDIVLSRVRKIEHPEYIHNYYLHYSNQFTWPKSIGEDEFTHFFPFHKPALEVLRDITHELTTARSAIHFMHQTLKHQIKNKGRELIRLWELFDETMEYEEDPSGTYAGLVAIKTKRESEYRAYVICRNHIEGLTKGTLKVHRDKAIRTVQTLFLYHIAHKMKGLNGEEIANAVMIERQPDATPEENIQHYESLAESLKSELPQIVEIFDDAKISHYRLEPVVMGIDPNREFQKARDEAEGNEATQNWARERLLALDDWTVKTRHMNINLAGDHKSLFYDIAPFAGPDGIAPLPSIATTMEVKWLGRQILGTIAMRDFTQMVASG
;
A
#
# COMPACT_ATOMS: atom_id res chain seq x y z
N MET A 1 -12.26 -43.85 33.96
CA MET A 1 -12.66 -42.67 34.74
C MET A 1 -11.73 -41.50 34.36
N GLY A 2 -11.71 -41.10 33.09
CA GLY A 2 -10.71 -40.13 32.58
C GLY A 2 -11.01 -39.56 31.19
N ALA A 3 -12.28 -39.65 30.74
CA ALA A 3 -12.72 -39.12 29.44
C ALA A 3 -13.87 -38.09 29.57
N VAL A 4 -14.28 -37.77 30.80
CA VAL A 4 -15.35 -36.78 31.09
C VAL A 4 -14.77 -35.49 31.68
N ASP A 5 -13.53 -35.50 32.17
CA ASP A 5 -12.86 -34.31 32.74
C ASP A 5 -12.34 -33.32 31.67
N ASN A 6 -12.47 -33.63 30.38
CA ASN A 6 -12.00 -32.76 29.28
C ASN A 6 -13.03 -31.76 28.74
N LEU A 7 -14.30 -31.82 29.19
CA LEU A 7 -15.34 -30.87 28.75
C LEU A 7 -15.15 -29.44 29.30
N PHE A 8 -14.25 -29.26 30.26
CA PHE A 8 -13.93 -27.97 30.89
C PHE A 8 -12.42 -27.77 31.12
N ALA A 9 -11.57 -28.24 30.20
CA ALA A 9 -10.16 -27.88 30.25
C ALA A 9 -10.03 -26.36 30.05
N ALA A 10 -9.52 -25.65 31.06
CA ALA A 10 -9.28 -24.21 30.98
C ALA A 10 -8.47 -23.87 29.71
N ARG A 11 -8.84 -22.79 29.02
CA ARG A 11 -8.09 -22.28 27.86
C ARG A 11 -6.62 -22.12 28.24
N LYS A 12 -5.75 -22.81 27.52
CA LYS A 12 -4.30 -22.70 27.62
C LYS A 12 -3.86 -21.30 27.19
N SER A 13 -2.73 -20.80 27.67
CA SER A 13 -2.26 -19.48 27.24
C SER A 13 -1.63 -19.54 25.85
N MET A 14 -1.60 -18.40 25.15
CA MET A 14 -1.13 -18.33 23.76
C MET A 14 0.32 -18.82 23.57
N ASP A 15 1.18 -18.66 24.59
CA ASP A 15 2.56 -19.17 24.61
C ASP A 15 2.63 -20.71 24.65
N GLU A 16 1.57 -21.38 25.10
CA GLU A 16 1.48 -22.84 25.15
C GLU A 16 0.91 -23.45 23.85
N ILE A 17 0.36 -22.63 22.94
CA ILE A 17 -0.31 -23.11 21.71
C ILE A 17 0.43 -22.65 20.44
N CYS A 18 0.90 -21.39 20.44
CA CYS A 18 1.44 -20.71 19.27
C CYS A 18 2.91 -20.30 19.49
N ILE A 19 3.71 -20.40 18.43
CA ILE A 19 5.02 -19.77 18.34
C ILE A 19 4.94 -18.59 17.38
N VAL A 20 5.56 -17.48 17.76
CA VAL A 20 5.75 -16.30 16.93
C VAL A 20 7.21 -16.19 16.51
N PRO A 21 7.53 -15.92 15.24
CA PRO A 21 8.90 -15.66 14.82
C PRO A 21 9.53 -14.47 15.57
N ASP A 22 10.78 -14.55 15.99
CA ASP A 22 11.43 -13.45 16.72
C ASP A 22 11.54 -12.16 15.90
N LYS A 23 11.81 -12.33 14.60
CA LYS A 23 11.92 -11.29 13.58
C LYS A 23 11.20 -11.76 12.32
N ILE A 24 10.54 -10.82 11.63
CA ILE A 24 9.95 -11.03 10.31
C ILE A 24 10.55 -10.00 9.36
N ILE A 25 10.93 -10.44 8.15
CA ILE A 25 11.26 -9.51 7.08
C ILE A 25 9.94 -8.95 6.53
N SER A 26 9.59 -7.73 6.95
CA SER A 26 8.41 -7.02 6.44
C SER A 26 8.62 -6.46 5.03
N VAL A 27 9.88 -6.17 4.64
CA VAL A 27 10.24 -5.53 3.37
C VAL A 27 11.26 -6.38 2.61
N TYR A 28 10.84 -6.96 1.49
CA TYR A 28 11.76 -7.60 0.55
C TYR A 28 12.24 -6.58 -0.48
N SER A 29 13.49 -6.15 -0.37
CA SER A 29 14.25 -5.54 -1.46
C SER A 29 14.82 -6.63 -2.37
N LEU A 30 14.50 -6.56 -3.66
CA LEU A 30 14.91 -7.56 -4.64
C LEU A 30 16.43 -7.76 -4.64
N GLU A 31 17.20 -6.67 -4.73
CA GLU A 31 18.66 -6.73 -4.83
C GLU A 31 19.32 -7.24 -3.54
N LYS A 32 18.71 -7.03 -2.37
CA LYS A 32 19.25 -7.48 -1.07
C LYS A 32 18.92 -8.92 -0.70
N HIS A 33 17.74 -9.41 -1.07
CA HIS A 33 17.20 -10.69 -0.57
C HIS A 33 17.26 -11.84 -1.57
N ILE A 34 17.97 -11.66 -2.69
CA ILE A 34 18.34 -12.77 -3.58
C ILE A 34 19.58 -13.48 -3.06
N TRP A 35 20.56 -12.71 -2.59
CA TRP A 35 21.90 -13.17 -2.25
C TRP A 35 22.10 -13.20 -0.73
N ALA A 36 22.86 -14.17 -0.25
CA ALA A 36 23.27 -14.22 1.15
C ALA A 36 24.02 -12.95 1.59
N ASP A 37 24.09 -12.74 2.90
CA ASP A 37 24.83 -11.63 3.54
C ASP A 37 24.43 -10.25 2.99
N SER A 38 23.15 -10.07 2.67
CA SER A 38 22.59 -8.80 2.18
C SER A 38 23.30 -8.26 0.91
N ASN A 39 23.47 -9.12 -0.11
CA ASN A 39 24.08 -8.77 -1.40
C ASN A 39 25.59 -8.49 -1.34
N SER A 40 26.32 -9.25 -0.52
CA SER A 40 27.78 -9.17 -0.49
C SER A 40 28.41 -9.58 -1.83
N VAL A 41 29.57 -9.00 -2.16
CA VAL A 41 30.30 -9.32 -3.40
C VAL A 41 30.72 -10.80 -3.39
N GLU A 42 31.07 -11.31 -2.21
CA GLU A 42 31.44 -12.71 -1.96
C GLU A 42 30.26 -13.65 -2.22
N ALA A 43 29.06 -13.32 -1.73
CA ALA A 43 27.86 -14.13 -1.96
C ALA A 43 27.48 -14.16 -3.45
N ARG A 44 27.56 -13.03 -4.16
CA ARG A 44 27.32 -12.98 -5.62
C ARG A 44 28.35 -13.80 -6.39
N LYS A 45 29.64 -13.68 -6.06
CA LYS A 45 30.72 -14.49 -6.65
C LYS A 45 30.52 -15.98 -6.41
N GLY A 46 30.14 -16.35 -5.19
CA GLY A 46 29.87 -17.73 -4.79
C GLY A 46 28.49 -18.23 -5.21
N ARG A 47 27.64 -17.36 -5.80
CA ARG A 47 26.26 -17.62 -6.17
C ARG A 47 25.43 -18.20 -5.01
N LEU A 48 25.63 -17.67 -3.80
CA LEU A 48 24.99 -18.10 -2.57
C LEU A 48 23.63 -17.37 -2.40
N PRO A 49 22.50 -18.10 -2.39
CA PRO A 49 21.18 -17.50 -2.19
C PRO A 49 20.91 -17.13 -0.73
N GLU A 50 19.99 -16.19 -0.51
CA GLU A 50 19.44 -15.90 0.82
C GLU A 50 18.44 -16.99 1.24
N GLU A 51 18.83 -17.85 2.19
CA GLU A 51 17.97 -18.94 2.67
C GLU A 51 16.70 -18.44 3.35
N GLN A 52 16.77 -17.31 4.06
CA GLN A 52 15.61 -16.78 4.79
C GLN A 52 14.46 -16.43 3.83
N THR A 53 14.78 -15.94 2.63
CA THR A 53 13.81 -15.69 1.55
C THR A 53 13.00 -16.95 1.23
N VAL A 54 13.65 -18.11 1.15
CA VAL A 54 13.00 -19.39 0.83
C VAL A 54 12.23 -19.94 2.04
N LYS A 55 12.78 -19.79 3.25
CA LYS A 55 12.14 -20.24 4.51
C LYS A 55 10.83 -19.51 4.76
N GLU A 56 10.75 -18.21 4.48
CA GLU A 56 9.55 -17.41 4.75
C GLU A 56 8.50 -17.44 3.61
N PHE A 57 8.87 -17.83 2.38
CA PHE A 57 7.97 -17.72 1.23
C PHE A 57 6.84 -18.76 1.23
N GLN A 58 5.61 -18.35 0.94
CA GLN A 58 4.48 -19.28 0.77
C GLN A 58 4.31 -19.71 -0.68
N ILE A 59 4.54 -21.00 -0.96
CA ILE A 59 4.55 -21.55 -2.32
C ILE A 59 3.12 -21.76 -2.85
N GLY A 60 2.19 -22.19 -1.99
CA GLY A 60 0.83 -22.59 -2.37
C GLY A 60 0.11 -21.58 -3.28
N PRO A 61 -0.05 -20.31 -2.85
CA PRO A 61 -0.80 -19.30 -3.61
C PRO A 61 -0.29 -19.02 -5.04
N VAL A 62 0.98 -19.30 -5.31
CA VAL A 62 1.64 -18.95 -6.59
C VAL A 62 2.17 -20.18 -7.33
N ARG A 63 1.82 -21.37 -6.87
CA ARG A 63 2.34 -22.66 -7.36
C ARG A 63 2.15 -22.83 -8.86
N SER A 64 1.01 -22.41 -9.41
CA SER A 64 0.72 -22.50 -10.84
C SER A 64 1.74 -21.75 -11.69
N PHE A 65 2.09 -20.52 -11.29
CA PHE A 65 3.14 -19.72 -11.93
C PHE A 65 4.51 -20.37 -11.77
N LEU A 66 4.87 -20.78 -10.56
CA LEU A 66 6.16 -21.41 -10.28
C LEU A 66 6.35 -22.70 -11.10
N ASN A 67 5.30 -23.53 -11.23
CA ASN A 67 5.33 -24.72 -12.07
C ASN A 67 5.59 -24.38 -13.55
N ASP A 68 4.92 -23.37 -14.10
CA ASP A 68 5.10 -22.97 -15.51
C ASP A 68 6.53 -22.48 -15.78
N ILE A 69 7.01 -21.53 -14.97
CA ILE A 69 8.34 -20.95 -15.18
C ILE A 69 9.47 -21.95 -14.87
N LEU A 70 9.39 -22.70 -13.77
CA LEU A 70 10.43 -23.66 -13.40
C LEU A 70 10.45 -24.84 -14.35
N ALA A 71 9.33 -25.28 -14.92
CA ALA A 71 9.34 -26.29 -15.98
C ALA A 71 10.15 -25.83 -17.19
N LYS A 72 10.00 -24.57 -17.60
CA LYS A 72 10.77 -23.99 -18.71
C LYS A 72 12.24 -23.79 -18.36
N ILE A 73 12.53 -23.28 -17.17
CA ILE A 73 13.91 -23.09 -16.69
C ILE A 73 14.61 -24.43 -16.52
N ALA A 74 13.96 -25.48 -16.03
CA ALA A 74 14.57 -26.79 -15.81
C ALA A 74 14.72 -27.61 -17.10
N ALA A 75 13.96 -27.30 -18.16
CA ALA A 75 14.00 -28.02 -19.41
C ALA A 75 15.38 -27.96 -20.10
N PRO A 76 15.79 -29.01 -20.82
CA PRO A 76 17.03 -29.02 -21.59
C PRO A 76 16.94 -28.08 -22.79
N TYR A 77 17.93 -27.19 -22.93
CA TYR A 77 17.97 -26.24 -24.04
C TYR A 77 18.41 -26.91 -25.34
N LYS A 78 17.60 -26.76 -26.40
CA LYS A 78 17.87 -27.25 -27.77
C LYS A 78 17.63 -26.10 -28.76
N PRO A 79 18.68 -25.39 -29.22
CA PRO A 79 18.55 -24.21 -30.10
C PRO A 79 17.75 -24.50 -31.38
N GLU A 80 17.95 -25.69 -31.95
CA GLU A 80 17.33 -26.18 -33.19
C GLU A 80 15.79 -26.28 -33.11
N LYS A 81 15.22 -26.48 -31.91
CA LYS A 81 13.79 -26.76 -31.73
C LYS A 81 12.98 -25.48 -31.53
N LYS A 82 12.66 -24.79 -32.61
CA LYS A 82 11.88 -23.53 -32.58
C LYS A 82 10.37 -23.72 -32.34
N ASP A 83 9.82 -24.92 -32.57
CA ASP A 83 8.39 -25.20 -32.39
C ASP A 83 7.94 -25.18 -30.91
N HIS A 84 8.89 -25.44 -30.00
CA HIS A 84 8.67 -25.40 -28.56
C HIS A 84 9.79 -24.58 -27.90
N PRO A 85 9.72 -23.24 -28.03
CA PRO A 85 10.76 -22.37 -27.53
C PRO A 85 10.83 -22.42 -26.01
N ILE A 86 12.05 -22.45 -25.48
CA ILE A 86 12.28 -22.62 -24.04
C ILE A 86 12.08 -21.30 -23.27
N GLY A 87 12.37 -20.16 -23.89
CA GLY A 87 12.23 -18.84 -23.29
C GLY A 87 10.77 -18.41 -23.11
N GLN A 88 10.53 -17.49 -22.16
CA GLN A 88 9.19 -16.94 -21.89
C GLN A 88 9.28 -15.60 -21.14
N GLY A 89 8.36 -14.69 -21.45
CA GLY A 89 8.12 -13.51 -20.64
C GLY A 89 6.88 -13.63 -19.74
N TYR A 90 6.91 -13.01 -18.57
CA TYR A 90 5.83 -12.98 -17.58
C TYR A 90 5.58 -11.57 -17.05
N TRP A 91 4.31 -11.22 -16.85
CA TRP A 91 3.85 -9.98 -16.24
C TRP A 91 3.12 -10.30 -14.95
N ILE A 92 3.79 -10.13 -13.82
CA ILE A 92 3.23 -10.33 -12.49
C ILE A 92 2.49 -9.07 -12.08
N GLN A 93 1.17 -9.19 -11.90
CA GLN A 93 0.31 -8.08 -11.52
C GLN A 93 -0.29 -8.35 -10.14
N ALA A 94 -0.06 -7.43 -9.21
CA ALA A 94 -0.66 -7.51 -7.88
C ALA A 94 -0.57 -6.17 -7.16
N GLU A 95 -1.41 -5.95 -6.16
CA GLU A 95 -1.41 -4.71 -5.37
C GLU A 95 -0.12 -4.50 -4.55
N PHE A 96 0.06 -3.30 -4.00
CA PHE A 96 1.20 -3.03 -3.12
C PHE A 96 1.19 -3.98 -1.91
N GLY A 97 2.37 -4.50 -1.56
CA GLY A 97 2.53 -5.36 -0.38
C GLY A 97 1.97 -6.78 -0.51
N SER A 98 1.48 -7.18 -1.68
CA SER A 98 1.02 -8.54 -1.99
C SER A 98 2.12 -9.62 -2.05
N GLY A 99 3.39 -9.25 -1.85
CA GLY A 99 4.51 -10.18 -1.87
C GLY A 99 5.22 -10.34 -3.23
N LYS A 100 4.97 -9.46 -4.22
CA LYS A 100 5.65 -9.49 -5.53
C LYS A 100 7.17 -9.60 -5.43
N SER A 101 7.82 -8.67 -4.73
CA SER A 101 9.28 -8.66 -4.59
C SER A 101 9.79 -9.90 -3.84
N HIS A 102 9.01 -10.46 -2.91
CA HIS A 102 9.35 -11.73 -2.25
C HIS A 102 9.27 -12.92 -3.21
N LEU A 103 8.23 -13.00 -4.05
CA LEU A 103 8.12 -14.00 -5.13
C LEU A 103 9.30 -13.89 -6.11
N LEU A 104 9.65 -12.68 -6.51
CA LEU A 104 10.78 -12.43 -7.40
C LEU A 104 12.12 -12.86 -6.77
N SER A 105 12.37 -12.48 -5.53
CA SER A 105 13.56 -12.92 -4.78
C SER A 105 13.61 -14.44 -4.60
N PHE A 106 12.46 -15.06 -4.29
CA PHE A 106 12.34 -16.51 -4.17
C PHE A 106 12.69 -17.24 -5.47
N LEU A 107 12.11 -16.80 -6.59
CA LEU A 107 12.39 -17.38 -7.91
C LEU A 107 13.86 -17.24 -8.29
N ALA A 108 14.44 -16.05 -8.07
CA ALA A 108 15.85 -15.79 -8.30
C ALA A 108 16.75 -16.70 -7.47
N ALA A 109 16.49 -16.82 -6.16
CA ALA A 109 17.24 -17.68 -5.24
C ALA A 109 17.22 -19.15 -5.67
N LEU A 110 16.05 -19.67 -6.09
CA LEU A 110 15.96 -21.05 -6.63
C LEU A 110 16.72 -21.21 -7.95
N SER A 111 16.68 -20.18 -8.80
CA SER A 111 17.32 -20.20 -10.12
C SER A 111 18.86 -20.22 -10.05
N LEU A 112 19.45 -19.79 -8.92
CA LEU A 112 20.88 -19.96 -8.68
C LEU A 112 21.31 -21.42 -8.64
N GLY A 113 20.38 -22.35 -8.37
CA GLY A 113 20.62 -23.80 -8.45
C GLY A 113 21.40 -24.37 -7.26
N ASN A 114 21.28 -23.76 -6.09
CA ASN A 114 21.90 -24.22 -4.85
C ASN A 114 21.07 -25.34 -4.20
N GLU A 115 21.71 -26.46 -3.81
CA GLU A 115 21.00 -27.64 -3.31
C GLU A 115 20.27 -27.40 -1.98
N GLN A 116 20.84 -26.61 -1.07
CA GLN A 116 20.28 -26.37 0.26
C GLN A 116 18.92 -25.68 0.17
N VAL A 117 18.78 -24.66 -0.69
CA VAL A 117 17.49 -23.97 -0.88
C VAL A 117 16.42 -24.87 -1.49
N TRP A 118 16.80 -25.79 -2.39
CA TRP A 118 15.87 -26.77 -2.94
C TRP A 118 15.46 -27.83 -1.91
N GLN A 119 16.36 -28.24 -1.02
CA GLN A 119 16.03 -29.11 0.11
C GLN A 119 15.07 -28.43 1.09
N LEU A 120 15.21 -27.12 1.33
CA LEU A 120 14.25 -26.35 2.13
C LEU A 120 12.86 -26.36 1.51
N VAL A 121 12.75 -26.20 0.18
CA VAL A 121 11.48 -26.33 -0.53
C VAL A 121 10.88 -27.72 -0.34
N GLN A 122 11.66 -28.78 -0.52
CA GLN A 122 11.19 -30.16 -0.34
C GLN A 122 10.65 -30.40 1.08
N ALA A 123 11.38 -29.94 2.10
CA ALA A 123 10.98 -30.08 3.50
C ALA A 123 9.66 -29.34 3.78
N LYS A 124 9.53 -28.11 3.28
CA LYS A 124 8.32 -27.30 3.43
C LYS A 124 7.10 -27.95 2.77
N GLU A 125 7.25 -28.42 1.53
CA GLU A 125 6.14 -29.02 0.79
C GLU A 125 5.75 -30.39 1.35
N THR A 126 6.71 -31.17 1.84
CA THR A 126 6.45 -32.44 2.53
C THR A 126 5.69 -32.20 3.83
N ALA A 127 6.07 -31.18 4.61
CA ALA A 127 5.35 -30.80 5.83
C ALA A 127 3.93 -30.30 5.55
N ALA A 128 3.71 -29.68 4.39
CA ALA A 128 2.40 -29.27 3.89
C ALA A 128 1.60 -30.41 3.22
N GLY A 129 2.06 -31.67 3.32
CA GLY A 129 1.38 -32.85 2.79
C GLY A 129 1.34 -32.94 1.26
N GLN A 130 2.17 -32.17 0.55
CA GLN A 130 2.17 -32.15 -0.92
C GLN A 130 2.77 -33.43 -1.50
N GLY A 131 2.13 -33.98 -2.53
CA GLY A 131 2.65 -35.15 -3.24
C GLY A 131 3.91 -34.85 -4.05
N LYS A 132 4.72 -35.87 -4.35
CA LYS A 132 5.96 -35.72 -5.16
C LYS A 132 5.75 -35.05 -6.52
N ARG A 133 4.58 -35.26 -7.15
CA ARG A 133 4.22 -34.68 -8.46
C ARG A 133 3.69 -33.25 -8.37
N GLU A 134 3.21 -32.85 -7.21
CA GLU A 134 2.65 -31.52 -6.95
C GLU A 134 3.73 -30.56 -6.45
N SER A 135 4.75 -31.11 -5.80
CA SER A 135 5.93 -30.40 -5.32
C SER A 135 6.72 -29.77 -6.46
N ILE A 136 7.13 -28.51 -6.28
CA ILE A 136 8.00 -27.83 -7.25
C ILE A 136 9.43 -28.42 -7.21
N TYR A 137 9.78 -29.14 -6.14
CA TYR A 137 11.07 -29.86 -6.03
C TYR A 137 11.31 -30.84 -7.18
N GLN A 138 10.26 -31.29 -7.89
CA GLN A 138 10.42 -32.11 -9.10
C GLN A 138 11.33 -31.48 -10.18
N PHE A 139 11.48 -30.15 -10.18
CA PHE A 139 12.35 -29.43 -11.12
C PHE A 139 13.82 -29.39 -10.70
N TRP A 140 14.15 -29.83 -9.47
CA TRP A 140 15.51 -29.76 -8.93
C TRP A 140 16.52 -30.50 -9.81
N GLU A 141 16.21 -31.71 -10.30
CA GLU A 141 17.14 -32.46 -11.14
C GLU A 141 17.48 -31.72 -12.45
N GLY A 142 16.49 -31.06 -13.05
CA GLY A 142 16.72 -30.21 -14.23
C GLY A 142 17.60 -29.01 -13.91
N MET A 143 17.36 -28.34 -12.77
CA MET A 143 18.19 -27.23 -12.30
C MET A 143 19.62 -27.66 -11.97
N ARG A 144 19.79 -28.77 -11.27
CA ARG A 144 21.08 -29.37 -10.93
C ARG A 144 21.88 -29.68 -12.19
N SER A 145 21.24 -30.22 -13.23
CA SER A 145 21.89 -30.51 -14.51
C SER A 145 22.42 -29.25 -15.22
N LYS A 146 21.85 -28.07 -14.93
CA LYS A 146 22.31 -26.78 -15.46
C LYS A 146 23.47 -26.19 -14.69
N SER A 147 23.67 -26.60 -13.44
CA SER A 147 24.79 -26.16 -12.58
C SER A 147 25.89 -27.23 -12.44
N ALA A 148 25.77 -28.37 -13.12
CA ALA A 148 26.73 -29.46 -13.05
C ALA A 148 27.80 -29.40 -14.16
N GLY A 149 29.00 -29.90 -13.84
CA GLY A 149 30.11 -30.02 -14.79
C GLY A 149 30.68 -28.66 -15.21
N ALA A 150 30.74 -28.41 -16.52
CA ALA A 150 31.28 -27.17 -17.08
C ALA A 150 30.28 -26.00 -17.13
N LYS A 151 29.01 -26.22 -16.75
CA LYS A 151 27.96 -25.21 -16.80
C LYS A 151 27.86 -24.45 -15.47
N LYS A 152 27.63 -23.14 -15.55
CA LYS A 152 27.58 -22.23 -14.38
C LYS A 152 26.16 -22.03 -13.81
N GLY A 153 25.17 -22.78 -14.27
CA GLY A 153 23.76 -22.58 -13.88
C GLY A 153 23.06 -21.49 -14.70
N ILE A 154 21.98 -20.93 -14.15
CA ILE A 154 21.23 -19.82 -14.75
C ILE A 154 21.84 -18.49 -14.31
N PHE A 155 22.13 -17.60 -15.25
CA PHE A 155 22.57 -16.25 -14.93
C PHE A 155 21.36 -15.41 -14.49
N VAL A 156 21.38 -14.91 -13.25
CA VAL A 156 20.25 -14.19 -12.66
C VAL A 156 20.58 -12.70 -12.60
N VAL A 157 19.74 -11.89 -13.22
CA VAL A 157 19.82 -10.43 -13.20
C VAL A 157 18.52 -9.89 -12.65
N ALA A 158 18.63 -9.03 -11.66
CA ALA A 158 17.48 -8.49 -10.93
C ALA A 158 17.69 -6.99 -10.75
N ARG A 159 16.68 -6.19 -11.12
CA ARG A 159 16.75 -4.73 -11.04
C ARG A 159 15.41 -4.16 -10.59
N THR A 160 15.46 -3.30 -9.58
CA THR A 160 14.32 -2.46 -9.18
C THR A 160 14.41 -1.12 -9.91
N LEU A 161 13.34 -0.71 -10.59
CA LEU A 161 13.34 0.46 -11.48
C LEU A 161 12.82 1.77 -10.84
N VAL A 162 12.38 1.73 -9.57
CA VAL A 162 11.93 2.93 -8.82
C VAL A 162 13.06 3.93 -8.64
N GLY A 163 12.77 5.23 -8.77
CA GLY A 163 13.74 6.32 -8.58
C GLY A 163 14.77 6.45 -9.71
N SER A 164 14.81 5.50 -10.65
CA SER A 164 15.73 5.52 -11.79
C SER A 164 15.27 6.45 -12.91
N GLY A 165 14.02 6.94 -12.89
CA GLY A 165 13.46 7.86 -13.90
C GLY A 165 13.38 9.33 -13.47
N GLY A 166 13.68 9.67 -12.21
CA GLY A 166 13.55 11.02 -11.68
C GLY A 166 14.86 11.78 -11.73
N GLY A 167 14.98 12.74 -12.66
CA GLY A 167 16.05 13.75 -12.60
C GLY A 167 15.99 14.51 -11.27
N ALA A 168 17.16 14.82 -10.70
CA ALA A 168 17.24 15.72 -9.55
C ALA A 168 16.50 17.03 -9.89
N VAL A 169 15.68 17.52 -8.96
CA VAL A 169 14.94 18.78 -9.12
C VAL A 169 15.91 19.88 -9.54
N GLY A 170 15.84 20.30 -10.81
CA GLY A 170 16.70 21.34 -11.39
C GLY A 170 17.63 20.91 -12.54
N LEU A 171 17.76 19.62 -12.88
CA LEU A 171 18.49 19.16 -14.07
C LEU A 171 17.57 18.35 -15.00
N SER A 172 17.48 18.79 -16.26
CA SER A 172 16.68 18.17 -17.33
C SER A 172 17.35 16.89 -17.88
N ASP A 173 17.74 15.96 -17.02
CA ASP A 173 18.23 14.67 -17.48
C ASP A 173 17.04 13.71 -17.63
N LYS A 174 16.78 13.25 -18.86
CA LYS A 174 15.60 12.44 -19.19
C LYS A 174 15.66 11.01 -18.62
N GLY A 175 16.74 10.60 -17.97
CA GLY A 175 16.94 9.24 -17.49
C GLY A 175 17.26 8.25 -18.63
N LYS A 176 17.98 7.14 -18.31
CA LYS A 176 18.43 6.14 -19.31
C LYS A 176 17.26 5.35 -19.90
N ARG A 177 17.40 4.72 -21.08
CA ARG A 177 16.40 3.78 -21.63
C ARG A 177 16.39 2.45 -20.86
N LEU A 178 15.33 1.65 -20.94
CA LEU A 178 15.23 0.33 -20.27
C LEU A 178 16.35 -0.62 -20.70
N SER A 179 16.67 -0.66 -21.99
CA SER A 179 17.77 -1.47 -22.55
C SER A 179 19.11 -1.15 -21.88
N GLU A 180 19.37 0.12 -21.59
CA GLU A 180 20.58 0.56 -20.89
C GLU A 180 20.63 0.09 -19.44
N TYR A 181 19.51 0.15 -18.70
CA TYR A 181 19.45 -0.38 -17.33
C TYR A 181 19.71 -1.89 -17.29
N ILE A 182 19.18 -2.62 -18.28
CA ILE A 182 19.41 -4.06 -18.41
C ILE A 182 20.89 -4.33 -18.70
N LEU A 183 21.48 -3.62 -19.66
CA LEU A 183 22.90 -3.76 -20.02
C LEU A 183 23.81 -3.47 -18.83
N GLU A 184 23.55 -2.40 -18.09
CA GLU A 184 24.30 -2.03 -16.87
C GLU A 184 24.19 -3.14 -15.81
N SER A 185 22.97 -3.59 -15.51
CA SER A 185 22.73 -4.64 -14.50
C SER A 185 23.38 -5.98 -14.88
N VAL A 186 23.31 -6.36 -16.15
CA VAL A 186 23.98 -7.56 -16.67
C VAL A 186 25.49 -7.42 -16.57
N LYS A 187 26.03 -6.26 -16.95
CA LYS A 187 27.48 -6.02 -16.94
C LYS A 187 28.05 -6.07 -15.54
N ASP A 188 27.40 -5.40 -14.58
CA ASP A 188 27.82 -5.39 -13.18
C ASP A 188 27.79 -6.79 -12.59
N GLN A 189 26.73 -7.56 -12.84
CA GLN A 189 26.62 -8.94 -12.37
C GLN A 189 27.67 -9.84 -13.01
N LEU A 190 27.93 -9.72 -14.32
CA LEU A 190 28.97 -10.49 -15.02
C LEU A 190 30.36 -10.17 -14.49
N LEU A 191 30.66 -8.88 -14.27
CA LEU A 191 31.94 -8.45 -13.73
C LEU A 191 32.17 -9.02 -12.32
N ILE A 192 31.13 -9.04 -11.50
CA ILE A 192 31.20 -9.61 -10.16
C ILE A 192 31.40 -11.12 -10.20
N GLU A 193 30.58 -11.87 -10.96
CA GLU A 193 30.65 -13.33 -10.99
C GLU A 193 31.88 -13.88 -11.73
N THR A 194 32.32 -13.21 -12.80
CA THR A 194 33.42 -13.72 -13.65
C THR A 194 34.75 -13.01 -13.44
N GLY A 195 34.74 -11.81 -12.85
CA GLY A 195 35.91 -10.92 -12.80
C GLY A 195 36.33 -10.34 -14.15
N LYS A 196 35.59 -10.61 -15.23
CA LYS A 196 35.93 -10.19 -16.60
C LYS A 196 35.06 -9.01 -17.04
N ASN A 197 35.70 -8.01 -17.63
CA ASN A 197 35.00 -6.92 -18.32
C ASN A 197 34.65 -7.35 -19.76
N LEU A 198 33.48 -7.94 -19.95
CA LEU A 198 32.99 -8.37 -21.26
C LEU A 198 32.35 -7.21 -22.03
N SER A 199 32.53 -7.21 -23.35
CA SER A 199 31.98 -6.17 -24.22
C SER A 199 30.52 -6.47 -24.55
N LEU A 200 29.63 -5.62 -24.05
CA LEU A 200 28.19 -5.75 -24.23
C LEU A 200 27.61 -4.56 -25.00
N TYR A 201 28.24 -3.40 -24.88
CA TYR A 201 27.79 -2.19 -25.57
C TYR A 201 28.32 -2.12 -27.01
N PRO A 202 27.58 -1.54 -27.96
CA PRO A 202 28.05 -1.36 -29.34
C PRO A 202 29.42 -0.66 -29.43
N ALA A 203 29.65 0.34 -28.59
CA ALA A 203 30.95 1.03 -28.51
C ALA A 203 32.09 0.08 -28.10
N GLU A 204 31.85 -0.83 -27.17
CA GLU A 204 32.86 -1.79 -26.70
C GLU A 204 33.14 -2.86 -27.75
N LEU A 205 32.10 -3.32 -28.45
CA LEU A 205 32.23 -4.23 -29.59
C LEU A 205 33.01 -3.59 -30.73
N LEU A 206 32.79 -2.29 -30.98
CA LEU A 206 33.58 -1.55 -31.95
C LEU A 206 35.05 -1.47 -31.51
N ALA A 207 35.33 -1.26 -30.23
CA ALA A 207 36.69 -1.26 -29.72
C ALA A 207 37.37 -2.63 -29.92
N ASP A 208 36.68 -3.73 -29.62
CA ASP A 208 37.22 -5.08 -29.82
C ASP A 208 37.44 -5.40 -31.30
N ARG A 209 36.47 -5.07 -32.16
CA ARG A 209 36.61 -5.21 -33.62
C ARG A 209 37.78 -4.38 -34.13
N PHE A 210 37.93 -3.15 -33.64
CA PHE A 210 39.00 -2.27 -34.08
C PHE A 210 40.35 -2.93 -33.82
N ILE A 211 40.57 -3.41 -32.60
CA ILE A 211 41.82 -4.07 -32.22
C ILE A 211 42.06 -5.37 -33.01
N SER A 212 41.02 -6.17 -33.23
CA SER A 212 41.17 -7.50 -33.84
C SER A 212 41.22 -7.53 -35.36
N VAL A 213 40.57 -6.57 -36.04
CA VAL A 213 40.37 -6.60 -37.50
C VAL A 213 40.93 -5.35 -38.18
N ASP A 214 40.64 -4.18 -37.62
CA ASP A 214 40.78 -2.92 -38.35
C ASP A 214 42.08 -2.14 -37.98
N LEU A 215 42.78 -2.57 -36.93
CA LEU A 215 43.95 -1.88 -36.35
C LEU A 215 45.05 -1.71 -37.39
N ASP A 216 45.48 -2.77 -38.04
CA ASP A 216 46.59 -2.73 -39.00
C ASP A 216 46.30 -1.80 -40.18
N ARG A 217 45.02 -1.72 -40.58
CA ARG A 217 44.57 -0.90 -41.69
C ARG A 217 44.53 0.59 -41.33
N TYR A 218 43.96 0.93 -40.18
CA TYR A 218 43.64 2.32 -39.85
C TYR A 218 44.55 2.95 -38.78
N ARG A 219 45.55 2.25 -38.25
CA ARG A 219 46.43 2.78 -37.18
C ARG A 219 47.05 4.15 -37.50
N LYS A 220 47.50 4.38 -38.74
CA LYS A 220 48.10 5.66 -39.15
C LYS A 220 47.07 6.80 -39.15
N ASP A 221 45.86 6.52 -39.59
CA ASP A 221 44.77 7.49 -39.65
C ASP A 221 44.23 7.78 -38.25
N LEU A 222 44.09 6.76 -37.41
CA LEU A 222 43.71 6.92 -36.00
C LEU A 222 44.72 7.79 -35.26
N LYS A 223 46.03 7.60 -35.50
CA LYS A 223 47.08 8.44 -34.90
C LYS A 223 46.94 9.92 -35.24
N LYS A 224 46.50 10.24 -36.46
CA LYS A 224 46.25 11.62 -36.87
C LYS A 224 44.98 12.15 -36.21
N PHE A 225 43.91 11.38 -36.23
CA PHE A 225 42.62 11.74 -35.66
C PHE A 225 42.68 12.07 -34.16
N LEU A 226 43.38 11.26 -33.37
CA LEU A 226 43.50 11.46 -31.91
C LEU A 226 44.29 12.72 -31.51
N LYS A 227 44.97 13.37 -32.46
CA LYS A 227 45.73 14.62 -32.26
C LYS A 227 45.22 15.76 -33.16
N ASP A 228 44.01 15.60 -33.71
CA ASP A 228 43.43 16.57 -34.62
C ASP A 228 42.62 17.63 -33.85
N PRO A 229 43.04 18.91 -33.86
CA PRO A 229 42.36 19.98 -33.13
C PRO A 229 40.94 20.27 -33.65
N ALA A 230 40.56 19.78 -34.82
CA ALA A 230 39.19 19.88 -35.32
C ALA A 230 38.20 18.99 -34.54
N TYR A 231 38.69 17.93 -33.88
CA TYR A 231 37.85 16.93 -33.20
C TYR A 231 38.02 16.91 -31.68
N PHE A 232 39.16 17.35 -31.17
CA PHE A 232 39.53 17.34 -29.75
C PHE A 232 40.26 18.63 -29.35
N ALA A 233 40.11 19.05 -28.09
CA ALA A 233 40.94 20.09 -27.52
C ALA A 233 42.36 19.56 -27.22
N GLU A 234 43.36 20.45 -27.14
CA GLU A 234 44.78 20.05 -26.99
C GLU A 234 45.05 19.21 -25.73
N ASP A 235 44.31 19.45 -24.65
CA ASP A 235 44.38 18.71 -23.39
C ASP A 235 43.71 17.32 -23.46
N ALA A 236 42.88 17.09 -24.48
CA ALA A 236 42.23 15.82 -24.77
C ALA A 236 42.96 14.97 -25.82
N PHE A 237 44.11 15.44 -26.33
CA PHE A 237 44.94 14.67 -27.24
C PHE A 237 45.49 13.42 -26.57
N GLU A 238 45.45 12.31 -27.30
CA GLU A 238 45.86 11.01 -26.77
C GLU A 238 46.89 10.38 -27.71
N ASP A 239 47.89 9.70 -27.13
CA ASP A 239 48.82 8.94 -27.95
C ASP A 239 48.17 7.63 -28.42
N VAL A 240 48.37 7.29 -29.69
CA VAL A 240 47.73 6.12 -30.30
C VAL A 240 48.20 4.81 -29.66
N GLU A 241 49.45 4.71 -29.22
CA GLU A 241 49.95 3.49 -28.58
C GLU A 241 49.35 3.32 -27.19
N ASP A 242 49.22 4.41 -26.44
CA ASP A 242 48.58 4.38 -25.13
C ASP A 242 47.09 4.08 -25.25
N PHE A 243 46.40 4.63 -26.25
CA PHE A 243 45.00 4.35 -26.57
C PHE A 243 44.75 2.89 -26.99
N ILE A 244 45.62 2.32 -27.82
CA ILE A 244 45.53 0.89 -28.20
C ILE A 244 45.79 0.01 -26.98
N LYS A 245 46.83 0.31 -26.23
CA LYS A 245 47.25 -0.46 -25.05
C LYS A 245 46.17 -0.44 -23.98
N SER A 246 45.49 0.69 -23.77
CA SER A 246 44.42 0.81 -22.77
C SER A 246 43.17 -0.01 -23.16
N ILE A 247 42.79 -0.06 -24.44
CA ILE A 247 41.73 -0.97 -24.93
C ILE A 247 42.13 -2.43 -24.71
N GLN A 248 43.37 -2.79 -25.08
CA GLN A 248 43.88 -4.17 -24.91
C GLN A 248 43.99 -4.59 -23.44
N GLN A 249 44.37 -3.68 -22.55
CA GLN A 249 44.46 -3.93 -21.11
C GLN A 249 43.08 -4.05 -20.45
N ASN A 250 42.01 -3.61 -21.12
CA ASN A 250 40.63 -3.76 -20.69
C ASN A 250 40.38 -3.30 -19.23
N LYS A 251 41.07 -2.23 -18.81
CA LYS A 251 41.25 -1.84 -17.40
C LYS A 251 39.95 -1.54 -16.67
N THR A 252 39.03 -0.77 -17.28
CA THR A 252 37.73 -0.47 -16.69
C THR A 252 36.62 -0.45 -17.76
N PRO A 253 35.37 -0.83 -17.40
CA PRO A 253 34.21 -0.74 -18.29
C PRO A 253 34.02 0.63 -18.94
N GLU A 254 34.13 1.69 -18.15
CA GLU A 254 33.84 3.07 -18.55
C GLU A 254 34.86 3.55 -19.59
N TYR A 255 36.12 3.20 -19.39
CA TYR A 255 37.18 3.60 -20.31
C TYR A 255 37.03 2.91 -21.66
N LYS A 256 36.76 1.60 -21.68
CA LYS A 256 36.58 0.86 -22.94
C LYS A 256 35.39 1.40 -23.74
N ARG A 257 34.29 1.73 -23.06
CA ARG A 257 33.12 2.38 -23.68
C ARG A 257 33.49 3.76 -24.24
N SER A 258 34.24 4.57 -23.49
CA SER A 258 34.73 5.88 -23.95
C SER A 258 35.63 5.78 -25.18
N ALA A 259 36.57 4.83 -25.18
CA ALA A 259 37.42 4.55 -26.33
C ALA A 259 36.60 4.10 -27.56
N GLY A 260 35.59 3.25 -27.35
CA GLY A 260 34.62 2.88 -28.36
C GLY A 260 33.86 4.07 -28.96
N ASN A 261 33.45 5.04 -28.13
CA ASN A 261 32.79 6.26 -28.59
C ASN A 261 33.73 7.14 -29.44
N LYS A 262 35.01 7.25 -29.04
CA LYS A 262 36.04 7.92 -29.87
C LYS A 262 36.21 7.21 -31.21
N LEU A 263 36.19 5.88 -31.24
CA LEU A 263 36.24 5.10 -32.47
C LEU A 263 34.99 5.32 -33.33
N TRP A 264 33.79 5.43 -32.75
CA TRP A 264 32.58 5.78 -33.51
C TRP A 264 32.72 7.13 -34.23
N ARG A 265 33.28 8.14 -33.56
CA ARG A 265 33.59 9.44 -34.20
C ARG A 265 34.64 9.29 -35.29
N PHE A 266 35.69 8.50 -35.06
CA PHE A 266 36.69 8.20 -36.07
C PHE A 266 36.09 7.57 -37.34
N TYR A 267 35.20 6.59 -37.20
CA TYR A 267 34.53 5.96 -38.33
C TYR A 267 33.54 6.90 -39.04
N ASN A 268 32.65 7.54 -38.28
CA ASN A 268 31.55 8.32 -38.85
C ASN A 268 31.98 9.69 -39.37
N GLU A 269 32.79 10.42 -38.59
CA GLU A 269 33.15 11.81 -38.88
C GLU A 269 34.43 11.89 -39.73
N TYR A 270 35.48 11.14 -39.36
CA TYR A 270 36.79 11.21 -40.00
C TYR A 270 36.88 10.34 -41.26
N LEU A 271 36.63 9.03 -41.12
CA LEU A 271 36.69 8.09 -42.25
C LEU A 271 35.45 8.12 -43.14
N LYS A 272 34.30 8.55 -42.60
CA LYS A 272 32.98 8.53 -43.27
C LYS A 272 32.57 7.13 -43.73
N VAL A 273 32.84 6.12 -42.90
CA VAL A 273 32.48 4.71 -43.14
C VAL A 273 31.68 4.19 -41.95
N GLN A 274 30.63 3.41 -42.20
CA GLN A 274 29.91 2.72 -41.13
C GLN A 274 30.49 1.32 -40.87
N PRO A 275 30.98 1.04 -39.64
CA PRO A 275 31.37 -0.30 -39.25
C PRO A 275 30.11 -1.16 -39.03
N GLN A 276 30.15 -2.41 -39.49
CA GLN A 276 29.12 -3.41 -39.15
C GLN A 276 29.28 -3.86 -37.70
N ILE A 277 28.49 -3.27 -36.81
CA ILE A 277 28.38 -3.60 -35.39
C ILE A 277 26.88 -3.68 -35.05
N PRO A 278 26.44 -4.63 -34.19
CA PRO A 278 25.10 -4.62 -33.62
C PRO A 278 24.75 -3.24 -33.05
N ALA A 279 23.82 -2.53 -33.68
CA ALA A 279 23.39 -1.19 -33.28
C ALA A 279 21.89 -1.14 -32.96
N GLU A 280 21.11 -2.07 -33.50
CA GLU A 280 19.70 -2.22 -33.18
C GLU A 280 19.49 -2.93 -31.84
N ASN A 281 18.44 -2.54 -31.12
CA ASN A 281 18.16 -3.03 -29.78
C ASN A 281 17.99 -4.58 -29.72
N GLU A 282 17.36 -5.18 -30.74
CA GLU A 282 17.25 -6.64 -30.85
C GLU A 282 18.62 -7.32 -30.97
N ASP A 283 19.51 -6.79 -31.81
CA ASP A 283 20.84 -7.38 -32.03
C ASP A 283 21.74 -7.22 -30.80
N ILE A 284 21.64 -6.09 -30.10
CA ILE A 284 22.38 -5.82 -28.86
C ILE A 284 21.94 -6.81 -27.77
N LEU A 285 20.64 -6.92 -27.50
CA LEU A 285 20.14 -7.82 -26.45
C LEU A 285 20.38 -9.30 -26.81
N LYS A 286 20.32 -9.65 -28.10
CA LYS A 286 20.71 -10.98 -28.58
C LYS A 286 22.18 -11.27 -28.26
N HIS A 287 23.09 -10.36 -28.64
CA HIS A 287 24.53 -10.48 -28.37
C HIS A 287 24.81 -10.64 -26.87
N VAL A 288 24.09 -9.92 -26.02
CA VAL A 288 24.20 -10.06 -24.56
C VAL A 288 23.89 -11.49 -24.11
N VAL A 289 22.76 -12.05 -24.52
CA VAL A 289 22.39 -13.42 -24.14
C VAL A 289 23.39 -14.43 -24.69
N GLU A 290 23.81 -14.29 -25.94
CA GLU A 290 24.81 -15.17 -26.57
C GLU A 290 26.17 -15.09 -25.86
N THR A 291 26.59 -13.90 -25.43
CA THR A 291 27.82 -13.69 -24.66
C THR A 291 27.74 -14.40 -23.29
N ILE A 292 26.61 -14.27 -22.60
CA ILE A 292 26.38 -14.97 -21.32
C ILE A 292 26.42 -16.49 -21.51
N LEU A 293 25.79 -17.02 -22.57
CA LEU A 293 25.87 -18.44 -22.89
C LEU A 293 27.30 -18.89 -23.23
N GLY A 294 28.06 -18.05 -23.94
CA GLY A 294 29.47 -18.28 -24.27
C GLY A 294 30.38 -18.37 -23.03
N GLU A 295 30.04 -17.68 -21.94
CA GLU A 295 30.74 -17.80 -20.66
C GLU A 295 30.37 -19.06 -19.86
N GLY A 296 29.51 -19.93 -20.39
CA GLY A 296 29.17 -21.23 -19.82
C GLY A 296 27.88 -21.26 -18.98
N TYR A 297 27.09 -20.19 -18.97
CA TYR A 297 25.76 -20.21 -18.35
C TYR A 297 24.76 -20.97 -19.23
N ALA A 298 23.76 -21.59 -18.60
CA ALA A 298 22.75 -22.40 -19.29
C ALA A 298 21.51 -21.60 -19.72
N GLY A 299 21.45 -20.31 -19.38
CA GLY A 299 20.35 -19.40 -19.69
C GLY A 299 20.39 -18.14 -18.82
N VAL A 300 19.44 -17.23 -19.06
CA VAL A 300 19.34 -15.92 -18.38
C VAL A 300 17.95 -15.77 -17.76
N LEU A 301 17.88 -15.49 -16.47
CA LEU A 301 16.67 -15.02 -15.79
C LEU A 301 16.81 -13.52 -15.54
N LEU A 302 15.98 -12.73 -16.20
CA LEU A 302 15.90 -11.27 -16.05
C LEU A 302 14.65 -10.90 -15.25
N ILE A 303 14.84 -10.24 -14.12
CA ILE A 303 13.77 -9.78 -13.24
C ILE A 303 13.77 -8.25 -13.19
N LEU A 304 12.62 -7.66 -13.50
CA LEU A 304 12.38 -6.23 -13.47
C LEU A 304 11.25 -5.94 -12.48
N ASP A 305 11.58 -5.30 -11.36
CA ASP A 305 10.60 -4.88 -10.37
C ASP A 305 10.16 -3.43 -10.59
N GLU A 306 8.91 -3.15 -10.25
CA GLU A 306 8.29 -1.82 -10.33
C GLU A 306 8.26 -1.20 -11.74
N ILE A 307 8.11 -2.04 -12.76
CA ILE A 307 8.06 -1.59 -14.16
C ILE A 307 6.89 -0.64 -14.43
N SER A 308 5.76 -0.79 -13.73
CA SER A 308 4.59 0.08 -13.94
C SER A 308 4.84 1.52 -13.50
N LEU A 309 5.57 1.72 -12.40
CA LEU A 309 5.95 3.05 -11.92
C LEU A 309 6.99 3.66 -12.87
N PHE A 310 8.00 2.87 -13.25
CA PHE A 310 9.00 3.26 -14.22
C PHE A 310 8.40 3.75 -15.54
N MET A 311 7.39 3.04 -16.07
CA MET A 311 6.73 3.42 -17.33
C MET A 311 5.82 4.64 -17.20
N LYS A 312 5.33 4.96 -16.00
CA LYS A 312 4.45 6.11 -15.74
C LYS A 312 5.19 7.45 -15.80
N ASP A 313 6.46 7.45 -15.41
CA ASP A 313 7.29 8.66 -15.30
C ASP A 313 8.04 8.99 -16.62
N ARG A 314 7.75 8.26 -17.72
CA ARG A 314 8.44 8.34 -19.01
C ARG A 314 7.72 9.25 -20.00
N ASP A 315 8.49 9.92 -20.87
CA ASP A 315 7.93 10.56 -22.06
C ASP A 315 7.50 9.51 -23.12
N GLU A 316 6.68 9.91 -24.10
CA GLU A 316 6.16 8.98 -25.11
C GLU A 316 7.26 8.29 -25.92
N ASP A 317 8.33 9.00 -26.28
CA ASP A 317 9.44 8.43 -27.05
C ASP A 317 10.19 7.37 -26.24
N GLN A 318 10.46 7.64 -24.97
CA GLN A 318 11.06 6.71 -24.02
C GLN A 318 10.22 5.48 -23.81
N ARG A 319 8.93 5.71 -23.54
CA ARG A 319 7.97 4.65 -23.33
C ARG A 319 7.87 3.71 -24.52
N VAL A 320 7.74 4.22 -25.75
CA VAL A 320 7.62 3.38 -26.96
C VAL A 320 8.84 2.47 -27.13
N ASP A 321 10.04 2.96 -26.85
CA ASP A 321 11.27 2.17 -26.92
C ASP A 321 11.39 1.14 -25.80
N ASP A 322 10.96 1.50 -24.58
CA ASP A 322 10.92 0.58 -23.44
C ASP A 322 9.88 -0.54 -23.67
N GLU A 323 8.72 -0.24 -24.26
CA GLU A 323 7.73 -1.23 -24.68
C GLU A 323 8.31 -2.17 -25.75
N LYS A 324 9.01 -1.63 -26.76
CA LYS A 324 9.72 -2.44 -27.77
C LYS A 324 10.76 -3.35 -27.14
N THR A 325 11.53 -2.84 -26.18
CA THR A 325 12.53 -3.62 -25.43
C THR A 325 11.90 -4.83 -24.75
N LEU A 326 10.78 -4.65 -24.06
CA LEU A 326 10.05 -5.74 -23.41
C LEU A 326 9.55 -6.79 -24.41
N VAL A 327 9.03 -6.36 -25.56
CA VAL A 327 8.57 -7.27 -26.63
C VAL A 327 9.74 -8.04 -27.25
N VAL A 328 10.89 -7.38 -27.46
CA VAL A 328 12.10 -8.03 -27.96
C VAL A 328 12.54 -9.15 -27.03
N LEU A 329 12.62 -8.89 -25.71
CA LEU A 329 13.01 -9.89 -24.72
C LEU A 329 12.04 -11.08 -24.68
N ALA A 330 10.74 -10.79 -24.61
CA ALA A 330 9.70 -11.79 -24.35
C ALA A 330 9.30 -12.62 -25.58
N ASN A 331 9.41 -12.05 -26.79
CA ASN A 331 9.00 -12.69 -28.03
C ASN A 331 10.17 -12.92 -28.98
N ARG A 332 10.90 -11.87 -29.39
CA ARG A 332 11.94 -11.98 -30.42
C ARG A 332 13.07 -12.90 -29.95
N LEU A 333 13.67 -12.61 -28.80
CA LEU A 333 14.75 -13.44 -28.26
C LEU A 333 14.23 -14.81 -27.79
N ALA A 334 13.19 -14.81 -26.96
CA ALA A 334 12.69 -16.03 -26.33
C ALA A 334 12.00 -17.01 -27.30
N LYS A 335 11.22 -16.52 -28.28
CA LYS A 335 10.39 -17.35 -29.19
C LYS A 335 11.00 -17.48 -30.58
N VAL A 336 11.38 -16.37 -31.21
CA VAL A 336 11.84 -16.36 -32.61
C VAL A 336 13.28 -16.89 -32.73
N HIS A 337 14.18 -16.39 -31.89
CA HIS A 337 15.57 -16.85 -31.81
C HIS A 337 15.72 -18.08 -30.90
N ASN A 338 14.67 -18.46 -30.15
CA ASN A 338 14.68 -19.58 -29.19
C ASN A 338 15.84 -19.48 -28.18
N LEU A 339 16.17 -18.27 -27.71
CA LEU A 339 17.20 -18.10 -26.70
C LEU A 339 16.64 -18.47 -25.31
N PRO A 340 17.46 -19.08 -24.43
CA PRO A 340 17.08 -19.46 -23.08
C PRO A 340 17.07 -18.24 -22.14
N ILE A 341 16.18 -17.29 -22.44
CA ILE A 341 15.93 -16.10 -21.63
C ILE A 341 14.50 -16.16 -21.06
N TRP A 342 14.39 -15.92 -19.76
CA TRP A 342 13.11 -15.78 -19.06
C TRP A 342 13.04 -14.39 -18.45
N THR A 343 12.02 -13.63 -18.81
CA THR A 343 11.84 -12.25 -18.33
C THR A 343 10.62 -12.18 -17.42
N VAL A 344 10.80 -11.68 -16.21
CA VAL A 344 9.72 -11.53 -15.23
C VAL A 344 9.61 -10.07 -14.82
N CYS A 345 8.50 -9.45 -15.16
CA CYS A 345 8.21 -8.05 -14.83
C CYS A 345 7.14 -8.00 -13.74
N ALA A 346 7.36 -7.21 -12.68
CA ALA A 346 6.37 -7.01 -11.62
C ALA A 346 5.78 -5.59 -11.67
N ALA A 347 4.45 -5.51 -11.59
CA ALA A 347 3.68 -4.28 -11.69
C ALA A 347 2.61 -4.19 -10.59
N GLN A 348 2.36 -2.96 -10.11
CA GLN A 348 1.42 -2.68 -9.03
C GLN A 348 -0.04 -2.49 -9.50
N GLN A 349 -0.24 -1.92 -10.68
CA GLN A 349 -1.56 -1.61 -11.22
C GLN A 349 -1.79 -2.36 -12.54
N ALA A 350 -3.05 -2.68 -12.83
CA ALA A 350 -3.46 -2.90 -14.20
C ALA A 350 -3.14 -1.63 -14.97
N ILE A 351 -2.38 -1.70 -16.07
CA ILE A 351 -2.10 -0.51 -16.90
C ILE A 351 -3.40 -0.05 -17.63
N GLU A 352 -4.55 -0.69 -17.37
CA GLU A 352 -5.83 -0.50 -18.07
C GLU A 352 -6.59 0.81 -17.77
N ALA A 353 -6.05 1.73 -16.96
CA ALA A 353 -6.84 2.89 -16.52
C ALA A 353 -7.04 4.02 -17.55
N LYS A 354 -6.46 3.98 -18.76
CA LYS A 354 -6.84 4.91 -19.85
C LYS A 354 -6.85 4.26 -21.24
N PRO A 355 -7.91 4.47 -22.05
CA PRO A 355 -7.93 4.10 -23.47
C PRO A 355 -6.79 4.82 -24.21
N GLY A 356 -5.99 4.07 -24.98
CA GLY A 356 -4.83 4.60 -25.73
C GLY A 356 -3.46 4.26 -25.14
N LEU A 357 -3.40 3.72 -23.92
CA LEU A 357 -2.16 3.20 -23.32
C LEU A 357 -1.85 1.79 -23.87
N GLY A 358 -0.67 1.59 -24.47
CA GLY A 358 -0.20 0.42 -25.26
C GLY A 358 -0.20 -0.99 -24.63
N VAL A 359 -1.01 -1.27 -23.61
CA VAL A 359 -1.05 -2.55 -22.86
C VAL A 359 -1.31 -3.77 -23.76
N LYS A 360 -2.16 -3.62 -24.78
CA LYS A 360 -2.47 -4.69 -25.74
C LYS A 360 -1.24 -5.13 -26.56
N ASN A 361 -0.17 -4.32 -26.59
CA ASN A 361 1.05 -4.62 -27.33
C ASN A 361 2.13 -5.34 -26.50
N ILE A 362 1.97 -5.43 -25.18
CA ILE A 362 2.98 -6.01 -24.29
C ILE A 362 2.50 -7.35 -23.71
N ILE A 363 1.23 -7.39 -23.27
CA ILE A 363 0.67 -8.55 -22.59
C ILE A 363 -0.01 -9.48 -23.61
N ALA A 364 0.54 -10.68 -23.77
CA ALA A 364 -0.01 -11.79 -24.54
C ALA A 364 0.76 -13.07 -24.22
N ASP A 365 0.17 -14.24 -24.49
CA ASP A 365 0.80 -15.53 -24.22
C ASP A 365 2.14 -15.74 -24.95
N ASP A 366 2.26 -15.18 -26.15
CA ASP A 366 3.48 -15.18 -26.98
C ASP A 366 4.46 -14.04 -26.63
N ARG A 367 4.10 -13.15 -25.70
CA ARG A 367 4.90 -12.02 -25.20
C ARG A 367 5.05 -12.15 -23.67
N LEU A 368 4.58 -11.15 -22.90
CA LEU A 368 4.52 -11.23 -21.43
C LEU A 368 3.20 -11.86 -21.01
N LYS A 369 3.25 -13.09 -20.51
CA LYS A 369 2.08 -13.81 -19.99
C LYS A 369 1.61 -13.19 -18.67
N LEU A 370 0.34 -12.80 -18.59
CA LEU A 370 -0.23 -12.19 -17.38
C LEU A 370 -0.34 -13.22 -16.25
N VAL A 371 0.16 -12.84 -15.08
CA VAL A 371 0.11 -13.63 -13.84
C VAL A 371 -0.43 -12.73 -12.72
N PRO A 372 -1.75 -12.75 -12.49
CA PRO A 372 -2.34 -11.99 -11.39
C PRO A 372 -2.10 -12.72 -10.07
N LEU A 373 -1.53 -12.05 -9.06
CA LEU A 373 -1.39 -12.61 -7.70
C LEU A 373 -2.58 -12.20 -6.83
N LEU A 374 -2.89 -13.04 -5.83
CA LEU A 374 -3.93 -12.81 -4.82
C LEU A 374 -5.33 -12.53 -5.39
N GLN A 375 -5.69 -13.15 -6.53
CA GLN A 375 -7.07 -13.06 -7.04
C GLN A 375 -8.08 -13.67 -6.06
N ASN A 376 -7.66 -14.69 -5.30
CA ASN A 376 -8.47 -15.30 -4.26
C ASN A 376 -8.21 -14.60 -2.93
N SER A 377 -9.29 -14.12 -2.29
CA SER A 377 -9.21 -13.48 -0.97
C SER A 377 -8.65 -14.41 0.12
N LYS A 378 -8.77 -15.74 -0.05
CA LYS A 378 -8.19 -16.73 0.88
C LYS A 378 -6.66 -16.71 0.89
N ASP A 379 -6.03 -16.51 -0.26
CA ASP A 379 -4.57 -16.52 -0.39
C ASP A 379 -3.92 -15.42 0.47
N TYR A 380 -4.59 -14.28 0.59
CA TYR A 380 -4.16 -13.19 1.46
C TYR A 380 -4.07 -13.65 2.93
N TYR A 381 -5.13 -14.28 3.44
CA TYR A 381 -5.17 -14.75 4.84
C TYR A 381 -4.12 -15.83 5.09
N ASP A 382 -3.98 -16.79 4.17
CA ASP A 382 -2.98 -17.85 4.28
C ASP A 382 -1.57 -17.27 4.41
N ILE A 383 -1.24 -16.25 3.61
CA ILE A 383 0.07 -15.58 3.63
C ILE A 383 0.27 -14.84 4.96
N VAL A 384 -0.70 -14.03 5.37
CA VAL A 384 -0.54 -13.20 6.58
C VAL A 384 -0.45 -14.09 7.84
N LEU A 385 -1.34 -15.07 7.96
CA LEU A 385 -1.39 -15.98 9.11
C LEU A 385 -0.11 -16.81 9.24
N SER A 386 0.32 -17.45 8.15
CA SER A 386 1.49 -18.33 8.17
C SER A 386 2.81 -17.62 8.45
N ARG A 387 2.89 -16.30 8.19
CA ARG A 387 4.07 -15.49 8.52
C ARG A 387 4.10 -15.04 9.96
N VAL A 388 2.93 -14.83 10.57
CA VAL A 388 2.81 -14.27 11.92
C VAL A 388 2.90 -15.35 12.99
N ARG A 389 2.46 -16.59 12.70
CA ARG A 389 2.40 -17.66 13.71
C ARG A 389 2.69 -19.05 13.15
N LYS A 390 3.08 -19.94 14.06
CA LYS A 390 3.06 -21.40 13.92
C LYS A 390 2.24 -21.99 15.07
N ILE A 391 1.34 -22.92 14.77
CA ILE A 391 0.55 -23.65 15.79
C ILE A 391 1.30 -24.95 16.11
N GLU A 392 1.66 -25.15 17.38
CA GLU A 392 2.32 -26.39 17.85
C GLU A 392 1.31 -27.39 18.40
N HIS A 393 0.29 -26.89 19.11
CA HIS A 393 -0.69 -27.71 19.83
C HIS A 393 -2.14 -27.42 19.36
N PRO A 394 -2.51 -27.85 18.14
CA PRO A 394 -3.84 -27.58 17.58
C PRO A 394 -4.98 -28.18 18.41
N GLU A 395 -4.72 -29.23 19.20
CA GLU A 395 -5.69 -29.89 20.07
C GLU A 395 -6.33 -28.95 21.11
N TYR A 396 -5.65 -27.86 21.50
CA TYR A 396 -6.19 -26.90 22.47
C TYR A 396 -7.11 -25.84 21.85
N ILE A 397 -7.16 -25.72 20.52
CA ILE A 397 -7.99 -24.74 19.82
C ILE A 397 -9.47 -25.05 20.01
N HIS A 398 -9.84 -26.33 20.11
CA HIS A 398 -11.22 -26.76 20.34
C HIS A 398 -11.84 -26.12 21.60
N ASN A 399 -11.06 -25.97 22.67
CA ASN A 399 -11.54 -25.34 23.91
C ASN A 399 -11.87 -23.85 23.73
N TYR A 400 -11.17 -23.17 22.83
CA TYR A 400 -11.50 -21.79 22.44
C TYR A 400 -12.80 -21.76 21.64
N TYR A 401 -12.93 -22.65 20.66
CA TYR A 401 -14.16 -22.74 19.86
C TYR A 401 -15.39 -22.97 20.72
N LEU A 402 -15.34 -23.92 21.67
CA LEU A 402 -16.44 -24.19 22.61
C LEU A 402 -16.76 -22.98 23.49
N HIS A 403 -15.73 -22.31 24.04
CA HIS A 403 -15.92 -21.14 24.89
C HIS A 403 -16.70 -20.03 24.17
N TYR A 404 -16.19 -19.59 23.01
CA TYR A 404 -16.84 -18.50 22.28
C TYR A 404 -18.18 -18.93 21.67
N SER A 405 -18.35 -20.20 21.26
CA SER A 405 -19.61 -20.71 20.71
C SER A 405 -20.78 -20.72 21.70
N ASN A 406 -20.46 -20.72 23.00
CA ASN A 406 -21.45 -20.68 24.08
C ASN A 406 -21.87 -19.25 24.44
N GLN A 407 -21.09 -18.24 24.07
CA GLN A 407 -21.28 -16.85 24.51
C GLN A 407 -21.53 -15.87 23.36
N PHE A 408 -21.19 -16.25 22.13
CA PHE A 408 -21.28 -15.42 20.94
C PHE A 408 -21.80 -16.23 19.75
N THR A 409 -22.40 -15.56 18.78
CA THR A 409 -23.07 -16.23 17.63
C THR A 409 -22.11 -16.52 16.48
N TRP A 410 -21.04 -15.74 16.32
CA TRP A 410 -20.12 -15.82 15.18
C TRP A 410 -19.32 -17.15 15.03
N PRO A 411 -18.91 -17.89 16.09
CA PRO A 411 -18.11 -19.09 15.88
C PRO A 411 -18.91 -20.17 15.16
N LYS A 412 -20.20 -20.30 15.50
CA LYS A 412 -21.12 -21.25 14.86
C LYS A 412 -21.44 -20.87 13.41
N SER A 413 -21.39 -19.59 13.06
CA SER A 413 -21.68 -19.13 11.70
C SER A 413 -20.54 -19.44 10.72
N ILE A 414 -19.28 -19.43 11.20
CA ILE A 414 -18.10 -19.77 10.37
C ILE A 414 -17.73 -21.25 10.41
N GLY A 415 -18.09 -21.94 11.49
CA GLY A 415 -17.73 -23.35 11.72
C GLY A 415 -16.34 -23.55 12.31
N GLU A 416 -16.11 -24.73 12.88
CA GLU A 416 -14.89 -25.07 13.63
C GLU A 416 -13.63 -25.11 12.74
N ASP A 417 -13.75 -25.54 11.49
CA ASP A 417 -12.62 -25.60 10.55
C ASP A 417 -12.10 -24.19 10.23
N GLU A 418 -12.99 -23.24 9.91
CA GLU A 418 -12.59 -21.84 9.70
C GLU A 418 -12.08 -21.23 11.01
N PHE A 419 -12.73 -21.48 12.14
CA PHE A 419 -12.25 -20.99 13.43
C PHE A 419 -10.81 -21.42 13.71
N THR A 420 -10.52 -22.70 13.48
CA THR A 420 -9.18 -23.28 13.66
C THR A 420 -8.18 -22.68 12.69
N HIS A 421 -8.60 -22.47 11.43
CA HIS A 421 -7.76 -21.82 10.43
C HIS A 421 -7.37 -20.39 10.83
N PHE A 422 -8.25 -19.61 11.45
CA PHE A 422 -7.99 -18.21 11.82
C PHE A 422 -7.39 -18.03 13.23
N PHE A 423 -7.40 -19.05 14.10
CA PHE A 423 -6.89 -19.00 15.47
C PHE A 423 -5.40 -18.64 15.60
N PRO A 424 -4.97 -17.61 16.36
CA PRO A 424 -5.73 -16.97 17.44
C PRO A 424 -6.37 -15.62 17.08
N PHE A 425 -6.52 -15.28 15.80
CA PHE A 425 -7.15 -14.02 15.38
C PHE A 425 -8.64 -14.22 15.11
N HIS A 426 -9.43 -13.22 15.47
CA HIS A 426 -10.84 -13.16 15.09
C HIS A 426 -10.98 -12.86 13.59
N LYS A 427 -11.66 -13.73 12.82
CA LYS A 427 -11.77 -13.61 11.34
C LYS A 427 -12.32 -12.24 10.87
N PRO A 428 -13.47 -11.75 11.38
CA PRO A 428 -13.96 -10.40 11.08
C PRO A 428 -12.95 -9.28 11.38
N ALA A 429 -12.10 -9.44 12.41
CA ALA A 429 -11.05 -8.46 12.68
C ALA A 429 -10.02 -8.40 11.55
N LEU A 430 -9.67 -9.54 10.95
CA LEU A 430 -8.75 -9.58 9.80
C LEU A 430 -9.37 -9.03 8.52
N GLU A 431 -10.68 -9.14 8.34
CA GLU A 431 -11.39 -8.51 7.22
C GLU A 431 -11.31 -6.98 7.31
N VAL A 432 -11.59 -6.42 8.49
CA VAL A 432 -11.44 -4.98 8.74
C VAL A 432 -9.98 -4.56 8.60
N LEU A 433 -9.04 -5.33 9.15
CA LEU A 433 -7.61 -5.05 9.03
C LEU A 433 -7.14 -5.04 7.57
N ARG A 434 -7.60 -6.00 6.76
CA ARG A 434 -7.30 -6.03 5.32
C ARG A 434 -7.78 -4.75 4.66
N ASP A 435 -9.01 -4.34 4.92
CA ASP A 435 -9.61 -3.15 4.32
C ASP A 435 -8.87 -1.86 4.76
N ILE A 436 -8.44 -1.76 6.03
CA ILE A 436 -7.59 -0.65 6.51
C ILE A 436 -6.22 -0.66 5.81
N THR A 437 -5.61 -1.84 5.68
CA THR A 437 -4.24 -1.97 5.16
C THR A 437 -4.14 -1.81 3.65
N HIS A 438 -5.24 -1.95 2.89
CA HIS A 438 -5.30 -1.59 1.48
C HIS A 438 -4.91 -0.12 1.22
N GLU A 439 -5.13 0.78 2.18
CA GLU A 439 -4.70 2.19 2.08
C GLU A 439 -3.25 2.45 2.51
N LEU A 440 -2.56 1.41 3.00
CA LEU A 440 -1.16 1.39 3.39
C LEU A 440 -0.40 0.45 2.44
N THR A 441 0.05 -0.71 2.95
CA THR A 441 0.84 -1.70 2.20
C THR A 441 0.28 -3.12 2.32
N THR A 442 -1.04 -3.23 2.36
CA THR A 442 -1.86 -4.44 2.36
C THR A 442 -1.31 -5.52 3.30
N ALA A 443 -0.68 -6.58 2.78
CA ALA A 443 -0.22 -7.68 3.62
C ALA A 443 0.94 -7.28 4.54
N ARG A 444 1.78 -6.31 4.18
CA ARG A 444 2.94 -5.93 4.99
C ARG A 444 2.51 -5.25 6.29
N SER A 445 1.68 -4.21 6.23
CA SER A 445 1.17 -3.56 7.43
C SER A 445 0.39 -4.55 8.29
N ALA A 446 -0.44 -5.41 7.68
CA ALA A 446 -1.19 -6.44 8.40
C ALA A 446 -0.28 -7.44 9.13
N ILE A 447 0.76 -7.97 8.47
CA ILE A 447 1.76 -8.85 9.09
C ILE A 447 2.41 -8.15 10.28
N HIS A 448 2.77 -6.87 10.15
CA HIS A 448 3.39 -6.12 11.24
C HIS A 448 2.47 -6.00 12.46
N PHE A 449 1.22 -5.55 12.27
CA PHE A 449 0.24 -5.38 13.36
C PHE A 449 -0.03 -6.68 14.07
N MET A 450 -0.32 -7.72 13.29
CA MET A 450 -0.64 -9.04 13.84
C MET A 450 0.56 -9.67 14.55
N HIS A 451 1.77 -9.46 14.04
CA HIS A 451 3.00 -9.94 14.67
C HIS A 451 3.27 -9.27 16.01
N GLN A 452 3.24 -7.94 16.08
CA GLN A 452 3.48 -7.22 17.33
C GLN A 452 2.41 -7.54 18.37
N THR A 453 1.14 -7.53 17.98
CA THR A 453 0.03 -7.85 18.89
C THR A 453 0.12 -9.29 19.41
N LEU A 454 0.39 -10.28 18.55
CA LEU A 454 0.53 -11.67 19.01
C LEU A 454 1.76 -11.88 19.88
N LYS A 455 2.89 -11.22 19.57
CA LYS A 455 4.10 -11.24 20.40
C LYS A 455 3.83 -10.66 21.80
N HIS A 456 3.07 -9.58 21.87
CA HIS A 456 2.63 -8.99 23.13
C HIS A 456 1.73 -9.94 23.93
N GLN A 457 0.75 -10.58 23.28
CA GLN A 457 -0.16 -11.52 23.92
C GLN A 457 0.55 -12.78 24.45
N ILE A 458 1.51 -13.32 23.70
CA ILE A 458 2.37 -14.43 24.15
C ILE A 458 3.16 -14.01 25.40
N LYS A 459 3.79 -12.82 25.37
CA LYS A 459 4.56 -12.30 26.53
C LYS A 459 3.70 -12.15 27.78
N ASN A 460 2.44 -11.75 27.61
CA ASN A 460 1.49 -11.57 28.71
C ASN A 460 0.73 -12.86 29.09
N LYS A 461 1.00 -13.99 28.43
CA LYS A 461 0.28 -15.25 28.61
C LYS A 461 -1.23 -15.10 28.44
N GLY A 462 -1.64 -14.34 27.43
CA GLY A 462 -3.04 -14.11 27.09
C GLY A 462 -3.80 -15.42 26.85
N ARG A 463 -5.07 -15.47 27.23
CA ARG A 463 -5.97 -16.63 27.08
C ARG A 463 -7.21 -16.35 26.24
N GLU A 464 -7.21 -15.20 25.56
CA GLU A 464 -8.31 -14.72 24.73
C GLU A 464 -7.86 -14.66 23.27
N LEU A 465 -8.80 -14.74 22.33
CA LEU A 465 -8.53 -14.45 20.93
C LEU A 465 -8.09 -13.00 20.76
N ILE A 466 -7.28 -12.75 19.73
CA ILE A 466 -6.88 -11.42 19.32
C ILE A 466 -8.05 -10.78 18.56
N ARG A 467 -8.62 -9.76 19.20
CA ARG A 467 -9.78 -8.98 18.75
C ARG A 467 -9.33 -7.76 17.97
N LEU A 468 -10.28 -7.15 17.25
CA LEU A 468 -9.98 -6.00 16.40
C LEU A 468 -9.40 -4.82 17.20
N TRP A 469 -9.96 -4.52 18.36
CA TRP A 469 -9.48 -3.42 19.20
C TRP A 469 -8.10 -3.70 19.84
N GLU A 470 -7.64 -4.95 19.92
CA GLU A 470 -6.28 -5.28 20.39
C GLU A 470 -5.20 -4.98 19.33
N LEU A 471 -5.61 -4.80 18.08
CA LEU A 471 -4.75 -4.34 16.98
C LEU A 471 -4.70 -2.80 16.90
N PHE A 472 -5.51 -2.09 17.69
CA PHE A 472 -5.74 -0.64 17.55
C PHE A 472 -4.45 0.17 17.71
N ASP A 473 -3.73 -0.02 18.81
CA ASP A 473 -2.54 0.77 19.13
C ASP A 473 -1.46 0.59 18.06
N GLU A 474 -1.17 -0.67 17.69
CA GLU A 474 -0.23 -1.00 16.62
C GLU A 474 -0.66 -0.38 15.28
N THR A 475 -1.95 -0.42 14.94
CA THR A 475 -2.48 0.16 13.70
C THR A 475 -2.35 1.69 13.67
N MET A 476 -2.51 2.36 14.81
CA MET A 476 -2.46 3.82 14.91
C MET A 476 -1.04 4.38 15.00
N GLU A 477 -0.16 3.68 15.72
CA GLU A 477 1.22 4.12 15.96
C GLU A 477 2.16 3.78 14.81
N TYR A 478 1.77 2.86 13.93
CA TYR A 478 2.58 2.43 12.80
C TYR A 478 3.00 3.58 11.89
N GLU A 479 4.30 3.62 11.63
CA GLU A 479 4.93 4.53 10.69
C GLU A 479 5.61 3.70 9.60
N GLU A 480 5.25 3.97 8.35
CA GLU A 480 5.83 3.29 7.19
C GLU A 480 6.44 4.27 6.19
N ASP A 481 7.56 3.86 5.57
CA ASP A 481 8.06 4.41 4.30
C ASP A 481 7.44 3.60 3.14
N PRO A 482 6.48 4.18 2.39
CA PRO A 482 5.76 3.49 1.31
C PRO A 482 6.66 3.02 0.15
N SER A 483 7.88 3.53 0.05
CA SER A 483 8.76 3.38 -1.12
C SER A 483 10.11 2.72 -0.82
N GLY A 484 10.44 2.56 0.47
CA GLY A 484 11.76 2.11 0.93
C GLY A 484 12.94 2.99 0.46
N THR A 485 12.65 4.16 -0.12
CA THR A 485 13.61 5.06 -0.78
C THR A 485 13.33 6.54 -0.52
N TYR A 486 12.09 6.93 -0.21
CA TYR A 486 11.68 8.27 0.19
C TYR A 486 11.42 8.33 1.70
N ALA A 487 12.15 9.19 2.40
CA ALA A 487 12.05 9.45 3.83
C ALA A 487 10.75 10.19 4.25
N GLY A 488 9.58 9.70 3.84
CA GLY A 488 8.28 10.19 4.28
C GLY A 488 7.59 9.13 5.13
N LEU A 489 7.77 9.17 6.45
CA LEU A 489 7.02 8.34 7.39
C LEU A 489 5.57 8.83 7.43
N VAL A 490 4.60 7.97 7.08
CA VAL A 490 3.17 8.31 7.18
C VAL A 490 2.48 7.32 8.09
N ALA A 491 1.97 7.81 9.23
CA ALA A 491 1.10 7.05 10.12
C ALA A 491 -0.38 7.31 9.80
N ILE A 492 -1.25 6.35 10.12
CA ILE A 492 -2.71 6.53 9.98
C ILE A 492 -3.19 7.74 10.80
N LYS A 493 -2.66 7.92 12.01
CA LYS A 493 -2.93 9.09 12.88
C LYS A 493 -2.63 10.43 12.18
N THR A 494 -1.62 10.47 11.31
CA THR A 494 -1.20 11.66 10.57
C THR A 494 -2.01 11.86 9.29
N LYS A 495 -2.33 10.76 8.58
CA LYS A 495 -3.12 10.80 7.34
C LYS A 495 -4.60 11.14 7.60
N ARG A 496 -5.12 10.72 8.76
CA ARG A 496 -6.53 10.85 9.19
C ARG A 496 -6.63 11.56 10.53
N GLU A 497 -5.99 12.73 10.61
CA GLU A 497 -5.88 13.49 11.85
C GLU A 497 -7.25 13.90 12.40
N SER A 498 -8.17 14.34 11.53
CA SER A 498 -9.54 14.72 11.92
C SER A 498 -10.31 13.58 12.57
N GLU A 499 -10.25 12.40 11.96
CA GLU A 499 -10.94 11.20 12.41
C GLU A 499 -10.33 10.71 13.73
N TYR A 500 -9.01 10.66 13.81
CA TYR A 500 -8.31 10.27 15.03
C TYR A 500 -8.60 11.22 16.19
N ARG A 501 -8.65 12.54 15.93
CA ARG A 501 -9.09 13.53 16.94
C ARG A 501 -10.51 13.28 17.41
N ALA A 502 -11.44 12.93 16.53
CA ALA A 502 -12.81 12.60 16.92
C ALA A 502 -12.86 11.39 17.88
N TYR A 503 -12.09 10.33 17.58
CA TYR A 503 -11.92 9.19 18.49
C TYR A 503 -11.36 9.60 19.86
N VAL A 504 -10.29 10.42 19.89
CA VAL A 504 -9.68 10.89 21.14
C VAL A 504 -10.67 11.69 21.98
N ILE A 505 -11.51 12.52 21.35
CA ILE A 505 -12.58 13.25 22.04
C ILE A 505 -13.57 12.28 22.69
N CYS A 506 -14.04 11.26 21.96
CA CYS A 506 -14.95 10.24 22.51
C CYS A 506 -14.32 9.50 23.69
N ARG A 507 -13.05 9.07 23.57
CA ARG A 507 -12.33 8.38 24.63
C ARG A 507 -12.22 9.23 25.89
N ASN A 508 -11.74 10.47 25.75
CA ASN A 508 -11.56 11.40 26.87
C ASN A 508 -12.91 11.74 27.53
N HIS A 509 -13.99 11.84 26.75
CA HIS A 509 -15.33 12.05 27.29
C HIS A 509 -15.77 10.87 28.16
N ILE A 510 -15.67 9.62 27.67
CA ILE A 510 -15.99 8.41 28.45
C ILE A 510 -15.15 8.32 29.73
N GLU A 511 -13.86 8.65 29.66
CA GLU A 511 -12.96 8.64 30.82
C GLU A 511 -13.35 9.69 31.87
N GLY A 512 -13.84 10.86 31.42
CA GLY A 512 -14.31 11.96 32.26
C GLY A 512 -15.68 11.74 32.91
N LEU A 513 -16.46 10.74 32.47
CA LEU A 513 -17.77 10.45 33.06
C LEU A 513 -17.64 9.95 34.51
N THR A 514 -18.40 10.59 35.40
CA THR A 514 -18.40 10.28 36.85
C THR A 514 -19.57 9.40 37.28
N LYS A 515 -20.62 9.30 36.46
CA LYS A 515 -21.87 8.55 36.72
C LYS A 515 -22.41 7.94 35.41
N GLY A 516 -23.40 7.04 35.51
CA GLY A 516 -24.07 6.42 34.36
C GLY A 516 -23.49 5.07 33.91
N THR A 517 -24.16 4.44 32.95
CA THR A 517 -23.84 3.10 32.43
C THR A 517 -22.44 3.04 31.82
N LEU A 518 -22.04 4.07 31.06
CA LEU A 518 -20.70 4.15 30.45
C LEU A 518 -19.59 4.22 31.48
N LYS A 519 -19.83 4.76 32.68
CA LYS A 519 -18.86 4.74 33.78
C LYS A 519 -18.70 3.33 34.37
N VAL A 520 -19.79 2.58 34.52
CA VAL A 520 -19.76 1.20 35.03
C VAL A 520 -19.07 0.26 34.05
N HIS A 521 -19.35 0.44 32.76
CA HIS A 521 -18.80 -0.38 31.67
C HIS A 521 -17.74 0.36 30.85
N ARG A 522 -16.92 1.20 31.50
CA ARG A 522 -15.94 2.10 30.86
C ARG A 522 -15.05 1.39 29.85
N ASP A 523 -14.47 0.28 30.25
CA ASP A 523 -13.56 -0.50 29.41
C ASP A 523 -14.25 -1.05 28.16
N LYS A 524 -15.47 -1.60 28.31
CA LYS A 524 -16.29 -2.07 27.16
C LYS A 524 -16.72 -0.91 26.25
N ALA A 525 -17.06 0.24 26.83
CA ALA A 525 -17.43 1.44 26.09
C ALA A 525 -16.26 1.92 25.22
N ILE A 526 -15.05 2.04 25.77
CA ILE A 526 -13.85 2.45 25.03
C ILE A 526 -13.54 1.46 23.91
N ARG A 527 -13.56 0.15 24.19
CA ARG A 527 -13.28 -0.89 23.18
C ARG A 527 -14.33 -0.94 22.06
N THR A 528 -15.58 -0.62 22.39
CA THR A 528 -16.65 -0.46 21.40
C THR A 528 -16.38 0.73 20.49
N VAL A 529 -15.99 1.89 21.04
CA VAL A 529 -15.63 3.07 20.25
C VAL A 529 -14.40 2.82 19.38
N GLN A 530 -13.37 2.13 19.89
CA GLN A 530 -12.19 1.71 19.10
C GLN A 530 -12.60 0.82 17.91
N THR A 531 -13.49 -0.13 18.15
CA THR A 531 -14.02 -1.02 17.11
C THR A 531 -14.76 -0.22 16.04
N LEU A 532 -15.71 0.64 16.43
CA LEU A 532 -16.47 1.49 15.50
C LEU A 532 -15.56 2.43 14.71
N PHE A 533 -14.51 2.95 15.33
CA PHE A 533 -13.49 3.76 14.66
C PHE A 533 -12.72 2.98 13.58
N LEU A 534 -12.27 1.76 13.88
CA LEU A 534 -11.57 0.92 12.90
C LEU A 534 -12.49 0.52 11.74
N TYR A 535 -13.78 0.25 12.01
CA TYR A 535 -14.79 0.05 10.97
C TYR A 535 -15.01 1.30 10.10
N HIS A 536 -14.98 2.49 10.70
CA HIS A 536 -15.06 3.75 9.96
C HIS A 536 -13.86 3.93 9.02
N ILE A 537 -12.63 3.71 9.50
CA ILE A 537 -11.42 3.78 8.67
C ILE A 537 -11.47 2.76 7.53
N ALA A 538 -12.03 1.57 7.77
CA ALA A 538 -12.24 0.54 6.76
C ALA A 538 -13.38 0.83 5.77
N HIS A 539 -13.99 2.03 5.81
CA HIS A 539 -15.13 2.45 4.97
C HIS A 539 -16.36 1.53 5.05
N LYS A 540 -16.58 0.88 6.21
CA LYS A 540 -17.77 0.06 6.45
C LYS A 540 -18.95 0.94 6.87
N MET A 541 -19.57 1.59 5.89
CA MET A 541 -20.59 2.62 6.11
C MET A 541 -21.90 2.11 6.74
N LYS A 542 -22.17 0.80 6.74
CA LYS A 542 -23.40 0.23 7.30
C LYS A 542 -23.49 0.41 8.83
N GLY A 543 -22.36 0.54 9.52
CA GLY A 543 -22.32 0.47 10.98
C GLY A 543 -22.44 -0.97 11.50
N LEU A 544 -22.60 -1.11 12.81
CA LEU A 544 -22.76 -2.40 13.48
C LEU A 544 -24.00 -2.39 14.37
N ASN A 545 -24.82 -3.44 14.30
CA ASN A 545 -25.89 -3.68 15.26
C ASN A 545 -25.35 -4.26 16.58
N GLY A 546 -26.21 -4.42 17.58
CA GLY A 546 -25.80 -4.93 18.91
C GLY A 546 -25.14 -6.30 18.89
N GLU A 547 -25.58 -7.20 18.00
CA GLU A 547 -24.98 -8.53 17.81
C GLU A 547 -23.58 -8.42 17.17
N GLU A 548 -23.44 -7.62 16.12
CA GLU A 548 -22.17 -7.38 15.44
C GLU A 548 -21.17 -6.70 16.37
N ILE A 549 -21.61 -5.77 17.23
CA ILE A 549 -20.77 -5.15 18.27
C ILE A 549 -20.33 -6.20 19.29
N ALA A 550 -21.25 -7.02 19.81
CA ALA A 550 -20.91 -8.08 20.76
C ALA A 550 -19.87 -9.06 20.18
N ASN A 551 -20.08 -9.47 18.92
CA ASN A 551 -19.19 -10.36 18.19
C ASN A 551 -17.85 -9.72 17.83
N ALA A 552 -17.75 -8.39 17.69
CA ALA A 552 -16.50 -7.70 17.39
C ALA A 552 -15.67 -7.38 18.64
N VAL A 553 -16.34 -6.98 19.74
CA VAL A 553 -15.67 -6.61 21.00
C VAL A 553 -15.29 -7.84 21.81
N MET A 554 -16.13 -8.90 21.79
CA MET A 554 -15.88 -10.20 22.43
C MET A 554 -15.44 -10.09 23.89
N ILE A 555 -16.22 -9.36 24.69
CA ILE A 555 -16.09 -9.32 26.14
C ILE A 555 -17.47 -9.58 26.72
N GLU A 556 -17.59 -10.62 27.52
CA GLU A 556 -18.86 -11.04 28.06
C GLU A 556 -19.43 -9.98 29.01
N ARG A 557 -20.77 -9.86 29.06
CA ARG A 557 -21.46 -9.09 30.10
C ARG A 557 -20.99 -9.52 31.49
N GLN A 558 -20.97 -10.83 31.69
CA GLN A 558 -20.53 -11.57 32.88
C GLN A 558 -20.05 -12.98 32.44
N PRO A 559 -19.25 -13.72 33.24
CA PRO A 559 -18.57 -14.94 32.79
C PRO A 559 -19.47 -16.05 32.22
N ASP A 560 -20.72 -16.12 32.66
CA ASP A 560 -21.73 -17.12 32.29
C ASP A 560 -22.83 -16.57 31.36
N ALA A 561 -22.62 -15.39 30.78
CA ALA A 561 -23.60 -14.76 29.90
C ALA A 561 -23.84 -15.58 28.63
N THR A 562 -25.13 -15.74 28.30
CA THR A 562 -25.59 -16.30 27.03
C THR A 562 -25.37 -15.33 25.87
N PRO A 563 -25.41 -15.82 24.61
CA PRO A 563 -25.31 -14.94 23.44
C PRO A 563 -26.36 -13.83 23.46
N GLU A 564 -27.61 -14.14 23.79
CA GLU A 564 -28.71 -13.18 23.85
C GLU A 564 -28.49 -12.11 24.92
N GLU A 565 -27.96 -12.46 26.10
CA GLU A 565 -27.64 -11.49 27.16
C GLU A 565 -26.48 -10.58 26.77
N ASN A 566 -25.50 -11.09 26.02
CA ASN A 566 -24.41 -10.28 25.48
C ASN A 566 -24.94 -9.32 24.40
N ILE A 567 -25.80 -9.78 23.49
CA ILE A 567 -26.42 -8.94 22.46
C ILE A 567 -27.19 -7.78 23.11
N GLN A 568 -28.10 -8.07 24.05
CA GLN A 568 -28.87 -7.05 24.76
C GLN A 568 -27.98 -6.06 25.53
N HIS A 569 -26.88 -6.54 26.11
CA HIS A 569 -25.92 -5.68 26.79
C HIS A 569 -25.28 -4.67 25.84
N TYR A 570 -24.84 -5.11 24.67
CA TYR A 570 -24.19 -4.26 23.68
C TYR A 570 -25.18 -3.35 22.95
N GLU A 571 -26.45 -3.74 22.78
CA GLU A 571 -27.52 -2.84 22.33
C GLU A 571 -27.72 -1.67 23.31
N SER A 572 -27.86 -1.97 24.60
CA SER A 572 -28.01 -0.94 25.64
C SER A 572 -26.77 -0.05 25.77
N LEU A 573 -25.57 -0.63 25.61
CA LEU A 573 -24.32 0.11 25.63
C LEU A 573 -24.20 1.04 24.42
N ALA A 574 -24.58 0.59 23.22
CA ALA A 574 -24.54 1.38 22.00
C ALA A 574 -25.54 2.56 22.06
N GLU A 575 -26.73 2.35 22.61
CA GLU A 575 -27.69 3.44 22.83
C GLU A 575 -27.16 4.47 23.84
N SER A 576 -26.50 4.02 24.90
CA SER A 576 -25.84 4.91 25.86
C SER A 576 -24.68 5.69 25.23
N LEU A 577 -23.91 5.06 24.33
CA LEU A 577 -22.83 5.72 23.59
C LEU A 577 -23.38 6.79 22.66
N LYS A 578 -24.43 6.49 21.89
CA LYS A 578 -25.15 7.46 21.03
C LYS A 578 -25.69 8.65 21.82
N SER A 579 -26.27 8.43 23.01
CA SER A 579 -26.83 9.53 23.80
C SER A 579 -25.77 10.48 24.35
N GLU A 580 -24.60 9.97 24.71
CA GLU A 580 -23.52 10.76 25.33
C GLU A 580 -22.51 11.30 24.31
N LEU A 581 -22.34 10.62 23.17
CA LEU A 581 -21.32 10.93 22.17
C LEU A 581 -21.97 11.34 20.84
N PRO A 582 -21.88 12.63 20.42
CA PRO A 582 -22.44 13.08 19.15
C PRO A 582 -21.78 12.45 17.92
N GLN A 583 -20.59 11.87 18.07
CA GLN A 583 -19.89 11.16 17.01
C GLN A 583 -20.46 9.75 16.74
N ILE A 584 -21.32 9.22 17.61
CA ILE A 584 -21.94 7.90 17.43
C ILE A 584 -23.36 8.10 16.89
N VAL A 585 -23.55 7.68 15.64
CA VAL A 585 -24.81 7.87 14.90
C VAL A 585 -25.52 6.52 14.74
N GLU A 586 -26.84 6.53 14.91
CA GLU A 586 -27.72 5.39 14.64
C GLU A 586 -28.34 5.49 13.24
N ILE A 587 -28.38 4.37 12.55
CA ILE A 587 -28.95 4.20 11.21
C ILE A 587 -29.82 2.96 11.23
N PHE A 588 -30.91 2.99 10.48
CA PHE A 588 -31.80 1.84 10.33
C PHE A 588 -31.55 1.16 9.00
N ASP A 589 -31.46 -0.17 9.01
CA ASP A 589 -31.51 -0.96 7.78
C ASP A 589 -32.95 -1.15 7.27
N ASP A 590 -33.11 -1.83 6.13
CA ASP A 590 -34.43 -2.11 5.52
C ASP A 590 -35.35 -2.91 6.46
N ALA A 591 -34.78 -3.65 7.41
CA ALA A 591 -35.50 -4.41 8.42
C ALA A 591 -35.80 -3.60 9.70
N LYS A 592 -35.48 -2.29 9.71
CA LYS A 592 -35.59 -1.38 10.85
C LYS A 592 -34.76 -1.79 12.07
N ILE A 593 -33.65 -2.50 11.85
CA ILE A 593 -32.69 -2.82 12.90
C ILE A 593 -31.71 -1.65 13.04
N SER A 594 -31.43 -1.26 14.29
CA SER A 594 -30.49 -0.19 14.62
C SER A 594 -29.04 -0.63 14.37
N HIS A 595 -28.32 0.17 13.60
CA HIS A 595 -26.88 0.06 13.35
C HIS A 595 -26.19 1.33 13.84
N TYR A 596 -25.09 1.16 14.57
CA TYR A 596 -24.32 2.26 15.13
C TYR A 596 -23.01 2.40 14.37
N ARG A 597 -22.63 3.63 14.02
CA ARG A 597 -21.33 3.94 13.40
C ARG A 597 -20.71 5.18 13.99
N LEU A 598 -19.38 5.25 13.91
CA LEU A 598 -18.64 6.47 14.22
C LEU A 598 -18.66 7.39 12.99
N GLU A 599 -19.08 8.63 13.20
CA GLU A 599 -18.92 9.72 12.26
C GLU A 599 -18.00 10.78 12.86
N PRO A 600 -16.89 11.13 12.17
CA PRO A 600 -15.98 12.17 12.61
C PRO A 600 -16.65 13.53 12.41
N VAL A 601 -17.53 13.90 13.33
CA VAL A 601 -18.11 15.24 13.37
C VAL A 601 -16.99 16.19 13.79
N VAL A 602 -16.41 16.89 12.80
CA VAL A 602 -15.53 18.03 13.04
C VAL A 602 -16.35 19.08 13.79
N MET A 603 -15.82 19.57 14.92
CA MET A 603 -16.47 20.62 15.70
C MET A 603 -16.87 21.82 14.82
N GLY A 604 -18.15 21.84 14.45
CA GLY A 604 -18.96 23.02 14.31
C GLY A 604 -20.13 22.85 15.27
N ILE A 605 -20.54 23.93 15.93
CA ILE A 605 -21.87 23.98 16.53
C ILE A 605 -22.84 23.62 15.41
N ASP A 606 -23.63 22.55 15.54
CA ASP A 606 -24.75 22.31 14.64
C ASP A 606 -25.74 23.45 14.89
N PRO A 607 -25.81 24.44 13.98
CA PRO A 607 -26.61 25.62 14.23
C PRO A 607 -28.09 25.26 14.35
N ASN A 608 -28.53 24.19 13.68
CA ASN A 608 -29.91 23.75 13.72
C ASN A 608 -30.25 23.15 15.08
N ARG A 609 -29.36 22.32 15.63
CA ARG A 609 -29.56 21.72 16.96
C ARG A 609 -29.50 22.75 18.08
N GLU A 610 -28.52 23.65 18.08
CA GLU A 610 -28.45 24.71 19.10
C GLU A 610 -29.58 25.73 18.93
N PHE A 611 -29.98 26.05 17.69
CA PHE A 611 -31.17 26.87 17.44
C PHE A 611 -32.44 26.20 17.95
N GLN A 612 -32.63 24.90 17.67
CA GLN A 612 -33.80 24.16 18.14
C GLN A 612 -33.85 24.14 19.67
N LYS A 613 -32.73 23.87 20.33
CA LYS A 613 -32.62 23.89 21.79
C LYS A 613 -32.95 25.28 22.37
N ALA A 614 -32.38 26.35 21.83
CA ALA A 614 -32.65 27.72 22.27
C ALA A 614 -34.10 28.13 22.00
N ARG A 615 -34.69 27.65 20.90
CA ARG A 615 -36.09 27.86 20.55
C ARG A 615 -37.02 27.15 21.53
N ASP A 616 -36.77 25.88 21.83
CA ASP A 616 -37.58 25.10 22.78
C ASP A 616 -37.55 25.75 24.18
N GLU A 617 -36.39 26.27 24.61
CA GLU A 617 -36.25 27.01 25.86
C GLU A 617 -37.03 28.34 25.86
N ALA A 618 -37.02 29.08 24.75
CA ALA A 618 -37.79 30.31 24.60
C ALA A 618 -39.31 30.04 24.49
N GLU A 619 -39.73 28.98 23.79
CA GLU A 619 -41.13 28.56 23.70
C GLU A 619 -41.67 28.06 25.06
N GLY A 620 -40.81 27.59 25.96
CA GLY A 620 -41.17 27.22 27.32
C GLY A 620 -41.24 28.38 28.33
N ASN A 621 -40.79 29.59 27.97
CA ASN A 621 -40.65 30.72 28.90
C ASN A 621 -41.45 31.95 28.46
N GLU A 622 -42.57 32.22 29.13
CA GLU A 622 -43.49 33.32 28.81
C GLU A 622 -42.83 34.72 28.89
N ALA A 623 -41.89 34.93 29.81
CA ALA A 623 -41.17 36.20 29.92
C ALA A 623 -40.27 36.44 28.70
N THR A 624 -39.57 35.41 28.23
CA THR A 624 -38.74 35.47 27.02
C THR A 624 -39.58 35.72 25.78
N GLN A 625 -40.77 35.13 25.68
CA GLN A 625 -41.70 35.36 24.58
C GLN A 625 -42.22 36.80 24.54
N ASN A 626 -42.61 37.35 25.69
CA ASN A 626 -43.08 38.74 25.77
C ASN A 626 -41.97 39.71 25.41
N TRP A 627 -40.76 39.48 25.92
CA TRP A 627 -39.58 40.27 25.56
C TRP A 627 -39.27 40.21 24.06
N ALA A 628 -39.36 39.02 23.44
CA ALA A 628 -39.14 38.87 22.00
C ALA A 628 -40.20 39.63 21.16
N ARG A 629 -41.47 39.61 21.60
CA ARG A 629 -42.56 40.37 20.94
C ARG A 629 -42.34 41.88 21.01
N GLU A 630 -42.01 42.41 22.19
CA GLU A 630 -41.71 43.84 22.37
C GLU A 630 -40.53 44.27 21.50
N ARG A 631 -39.51 43.42 21.40
CA ARG A 631 -38.32 43.67 20.57
C ARG A 631 -38.60 43.65 19.08
N LEU A 632 -39.54 42.83 18.61
CA LEU A 632 -40.00 42.86 17.21
C LEU A 632 -40.80 44.14 16.90
N LEU A 633 -41.64 44.60 17.83
CA LEU A 633 -42.40 45.84 17.66
C LEU A 633 -41.48 47.08 17.61
N ALA A 634 -40.40 47.06 18.38
CA ALA A 634 -39.39 48.11 18.43
C ALA A 634 -38.13 47.82 17.57
N LEU A 635 -38.24 46.96 16.55
CA LEU A 635 -37.09 46.60 15.72
C LEU A 635 -36.67 47.78 14.82
N ASP A 636 -35.43 48.24 14.95
CA ASP A 636 -34.78 49.22 14.06
C ASP A 636 -33.50 48.64 13.48
N ASP A 637 -32.64 48.14 14.36
CA ASP A 637 -31.51 47.31 13.99
C ASP A 637 -31.45 46.03 14.84
N TRP A 638 -30.76 45.02 14.31
CA TRP A 638 -30.39 43.83 15.06
C TRP A 638 -28.91 43.58 14.87
N THR A 639 -28.10 44.36 15.56
CA THR A 639 -26.65 44.27 15.46
C THR A 639 -26.08 43.16 16.35
N VAL A 640 -25.28 42.28 15.76
CA VAL A 640 -24.51 41.25 16.44
C VAL A 640 -23.03 41.58 16.30
N LYS A 641 -22.42 41.95 17.43
CA LYS A 641 -21.00 42.28 17.53
C LYS A 641 -20.20 41.06 17.96
N THR A 642 -19.25 40.65 17.14
CA THR A 642 -18.23 39.65 17.48
C THR A 642 -16.85 40.30 17.44
N ARG A 643 -15.81 39.59 17.90
CA ARG A 643 -14.42 40.09 17.87
C ARG A 643 -13.90 40.41 16.46
N HIS A 644 -14.52 39.84 15.42
CA HIS A 644 -14.05 39.94 14.03
C HIS A 644 -15.01 40.67 13.11
N MET A 645 -16.29 40.83 13.48
CA MET A 645 -17.26 41.54 12.65
C MET A 645 -18.47 42.06 13.42
N ASN A 646 -19.11 43.08 12.85
CA ASN A 646 -20.40 43.58 13.28
C ASN A 646 -21.40 43.36 12.13
N ILE A 647 -22.43 42.54 12.34
CA ILE A 647 -23.47 42.25 11.33
C ILE A 647 -24.81 42.75 11.84
N ASN A 648 -25.56 43.48 11.01
CA ASN A 648 -26.97 43.75 11.26
C ASN A 648 -27.85 42.65 10.62
N LEU A 649 -28.48 41.83 11.45
CA LEU A 649 -29.36 40.74 11.01
C LEU A 649 -30.73 41.23 10.53
N ALA A 650 -31.14 42.45 10.88
CA ALA A 650 -32.38 43.04 10.38
C ALA A 650 -32.23 43.57 8.94
N GLY A 651 -31.00 43.71 8.42
CA GLY A 651 -30.75 44.34 7.12
C GLY A 651 -31.28 45.77 7.09
N ASP A 652 -32.08 46.09 6.07
CA ASP A 652 -32.77 47.37 5.90
C ASP A 652 -34.21 47.35 6.46
N HIS A 653 -34.61 46.27 7.15
CA HIS A 653 -35.97 46.10 7.65
C HIS A 653 -36.13 46.73 9.04
N LYS A 654 -37.00 47.75 9.09
CA LYS A 654 -37.45 48.42 10.31
C LYS A 654 -38.92 48.08 10.59
N SER A 655 -39.28 47.91 11.85
CA SER A 655 -40.67 47.74 12.26
C SER A 655 -41.49 48.98 11.89
N LEU A 656 -42.68 48.76 11.32
CA LEU A 656 -43.66 49.83 11.05
C LEU A 656 -44.09 50.57 12.34
N PHE A 657 -43.90 49.95 13.50
CA PHE A 657 -44.31 50.47 14.79
C PHE A 657 -43.17 51.08 15.61
N TYR A 658 -41.93 51.09 15.09
CA TYR A 658 -40.75 51.51 15.85
C TYR A 658 -40.94 52.88 16.53
N ASP A 659 -41.47 53.87 15.81
CA ASP A 659 -41.62 55.25 16.28
C ASP A 659 -42.71 55.43 17.35
N ILE A 660 -43.51 54.40 17.63
CA ILE A 660 -44.59 54.40 18.62
C ILE A 660 -44.53 53.21 19.57
N ALA A 661 -43.51 52.35 19.46
CA ALA A 661 -43.35 51.17 20.29
C ALA A 661 -42.95 51.58 21.72
N PRO A 662 -43.53 50.95 22.75
CA PRO A 662 -43.28 51.33 24.15
C PRO A 662 -41.91 50.88 24.69
N PHE A 663 -41.11 50.18 23.88
CA PHE A 663 -39.84 49.56 24.26
C PHE A 663 -38.65 50.21 23.53
N ALA A 664 -37.60 50.58 24.27
CA ALA A 664 -36.43 51.30 23.74
C ALA A 664 -35.32 50.34 23.28
N GLY A 665 -35.66 49.45 22.33
CA GLY A 665 -34.68 48.65 21.58
C GLY A 665 -33.67 47.81 22.38
N PRO A 666 -32.68 47.23 21.70
CA PRO A 666 -31.73 46.28 22.28
C PRO A 666 -30.82 46.73 23.40
N ASP A 667 -30.31 47.95 23.26
CA ASP A 667 -29.13 48.41 24.01
C ASP A 667 -29.52 49.40 25.12
N GLY A 668 -30.80 49.75 25.27
CA GLY A 668 -31.29 50.67 26.31
C GLY A 668 -30.74 52.11 26.21
N ILE A 669 -30.04 52.44 25.11
CA ILE A 669 -29.37 53.74 24.91
C ILE A 669 -30.26 54.73 24.14
N ALA A 670 -31.28 54.25 23.43
CA ALA A 670 -32.25 55.13 22.76
C ALA A 670 -33.23 55.71 23.80
N PRO A 671 -33.51 57.02 23.80
CA PRO A 671 -34.57 57.57 24.65
C PRO A 671 -35.89 56.88 24.28
N LEU A 672 -36.68 56.49 25.29
CA LEU A 672 -38.04 55.99 25.10
C LEU A 672 -38.74 56.87 24.07
N PRO A 673 -39.16 56.34 22.90
CA PRO A 673 -39.96 57.10 21.97
C PRO A 673 -41.15 57.65 22.73
N SER A 674 -41.47 58.93 22.54
CA SER A 674 -42.62 59.53 23.19
C SER A 674 -43.81 58.61 22.99
N ILE A 675 -44.48 58.23 24.08
CA ILE A 675 -45.65 57.31 24.12
C ILE A 675 -46.76 57.73 23.14
N ALA A 676 -46.63 58.90 22.51
CA ALA A 676 -47.46 59.42 21.46
C ALA A 676 -46.59 60.18 20.43
N THR A 677 -46.68 59.81 19.15
CA THR A 677 -46.07 60.54 18.02
C THR A 677 -47.14 61.35 17.29
N THR A 678 -46.87 62.63 17.01
CA THR A 678 -47.81 63.49 16.28
C THR A 678 -47.57 63.32 14.78
N MET A 679 -48.56 62.77 14.09
CA MET A 679 -48.54 62.62 12.63
C MET A 679 -49.33 63.75 11.99
N GLU A 680 -48.73 64.33 10.95
CA GLU A 680 -49.39 65.25 10.04
C GLU A 680 -49.76 64.53 8.76
N VAL A 681 -51.05 64.52 8.41
CA VAL A 681 -51.54 63.91 7.18
C VAL A 681 -52.27 64.96 6.35
N LYS A 682 -51.91 65.06 5.07
CA LYS A 682 -52.60 65.91 4.11
C LYS A 682 -53.74 65.12 3.47
N TRP A 683 -54.97 65.36 3.92
CA TRP A 683 -56.18 64.70 3.42
C TRP A 683 -57.10 65.70 2.72
N LEU A 684 -57.45 65.43 1.46
CA LEU A 684 -58.31 66.30 0.64
C LEU A 684 -57.90 67.78 0.64
N GLY A 685 -56.57 68.02 0.57
CA GLY A 685 -56.01 69.37 0.52
C GLY A 685 -55.94 70.11 1.87
N ARG A 686 -56.37 69.50 2.98
CA ARG A 686 -56.24 70.04 4.34
C ARG A 686 -55.16 69.30 5.12
N GLN A 687 -54.37 70.02 5.91
CA GLN A 687 -53.45 69.44 6.88
C GLN A 687 -54.23 69.05 8.13
N ILE A 688 -54.14 67.78 8.52
CA ILE A 688 -54.73 67.23 9.73
C ILE A 688 -53.58 66.77 10.63
N LEU A 689 -53.57 67.25 11.87
CA LEU A 689 -52.64 66.81 12.91
C LEU A 689 -53.37 65.87 13.86
N GLY A 690 -52.78 64.71 14.11
CA GLY A 690 -53.31 63.72 15.04
C GLY A 690 -52.20 63.02 15.81
N THR A 691 -52.49 62.61 17.03
CA THR A 691 -51.53 61.90 17.88
C THR A 691 -51.80 60.40 17.80
N ILE A 692 -50.75 59.60 17.55
CA ILE A 692 -50.80 58.14 17.47
C ILE A 692 -49.93 57.55 18.57
N ALA A 693 -50.47 56.56 19.29
CA ALA A 693 -49.83 55.91 20.43
C ALA A 693 -50.14 54.40 20.42
N MET A 694 -49.17 53.57 20.77
CA MET A 694 -49.40 52.14 21.06
C MET A 694 -49.62 51.97 22.57
N ARG A 695 -50.68 51.25 22.96
CA ARG A 695 -51.02 51.02 24.37
C ARG A 695 -51.29 49.56 24.66
N ASP A 696 -50.74 49.06 25.76
CA ASP A 696 -51.05 47.74 26.30
C ASP A 696 -52.28 47.84 27.22
N PHE A 697 -53.41 47.32 26.76
CA PHE A 697 -54.66 47.32 27.52
C PHE A 697 -54.57 46.52 28.82
N THR A 698 -53.72 45.49 28.87
CA THR A 698 -53.51 44.64 30.05
C THR A 698 -52.77 45.38 31.16
N GLN A 699 -51.72 46.14 30.82
CA GLN A 699 -51.06 47.05 31.77
C GLN A 699 -51.97 48.20 32.20
N MET A 700 -52.73 48.78 31.26
CA MET A 700 -53.64 49.89 31.59
C MET A 700 -54.72 49.49 32.62
N VAL A 701 -55.22 48.25 32.56
CA VAL A 701 -56.19 47.71 33.53
C VAL A 701 -55.54 47.37 34.88
N ALA A 702 -54.24 47.06 34.91
CA ALA A 702 -53.51 46.79 36.16
C ALA A 702 -53.02 48.06 36.89
N SER A 703 -52.93 49.19 36.17
CA SER A 703 -52.48 50.49 36.68
C SER A 703 -53.59 51.54 36.90
N GLY A 704 -54.85 51.16 36.63
CA GLY A 704 -56.05 51.91 36.99
C GLY A 704 -56.86 51.18 38.05
#